data_AF-A0A961NR52-F1
#
_entry.id   AF-A0A961NR52-F1
#
_cell.length_a   1.000
_cell.length_b   1.000
_cell.length_c   1.000
_cell.angle_alpha   90.00
_cell.angle_beta   90.00
_cell.angle_gamma   90.00
#
_symmetry.space_group_name_H-M   'P 1'
#
loop_
_entity.id
_entity.type
_entity.pdbx_description
1 polymer ?
#
loop_
_entity_poly.entity_id
_entity_poly.type
_entity_poly.pdbx_seq_one_letter_code
_entity_poly.pdbx_strand_id
1 'polypeptide(L)'
;MFCWSDPDDMGRMHTLTVDARFYFATGIGTYLQNVLPALAKSQPAWKWNLLCRSGDLASVGATIPSANLIVCDLPPLSIAEQFSLHRFIPPETDLLWIPHFNFPVFTRFRTVVTLHDLSIRHWQGIGPGLLRYGYSRLVFSVLARQADALLCDSEATRRELQHFYRPKASPVTIHLGVSLFPKIQARRSGSSRPVRPYILFVGNIKPHKNLGRLIRAFARISDKVEHDLVIVGKTEGLRSSDGSVFDLAKTLGDRIRFPGFVSEEELNAYMASSSLFVLPSLYEGFGLPPLEAMARGVPTAVSDIPVLREVCGDGSIYFDPYDIESMAGTIFSVLNDKALARQLVTRGRLHAKTKPWSRTVEQTESMLMQSLATPVAYRLGPPLALYESRARAVVSDLHLRSAKRSRKGSPLVSIITITLNAEATIPGTIESVRKQTYSNIEYIIIDGGSTDGTLELIRKNARFLSIYGQAPDNGISDALNQAIALARGEIIGLIHADDWYEPEAVERSVDFLLENPDHGYVCAAQQYWRDNQRDAIFPSLPERLGLDMTVNHATCFVRRTVYEQMGLFKLDYRAAMDYEFFLRLKHFGIRGGALPFVTANMRFGGTSDRAWIAGLREMRKAQKTLYPGDPGFLIKFWIKCAKSFTGRMLAKLKLHSVSRFYRSRVSSIKRSYQPDRG
;
A
#
# COMPACT_ATOMS: atom_id res chain seq x y z
N MET A 1 0.84 17.71 -14.19
CA MET A 1 0.60 17.23 -15.56
C MET A 1 -0.67 16.39 -15.48
N PHE A 2 -1.76 16.91 -16.06
CA PHE A 2 -3.14 16.53 -15.78
C PHE A 2 -3.43 15.07 -16.19
N CYS A 3 -3.79 14.24 -15.21
CA CYS A 3 -4.37 12.93 -15.46
C CYS A 3 -5.87 13.16 -15.66
N TRP A 4 -6.35 12.96 -16.88
CA TRP A 4 -7.80 12.88 -17.14
C TRP A 4 -8.33 11.68 -16.35
N SER A 5 -9.22 11.94 -15.39
CA SER A 5 -10.07 10.93 -14.79
C SER A 5 -11.04 10.44 -15.86
N ASP A 6 -11.04 9.14 -16.13
CA ASP A 6 -12.00 8.48 -17.00
C ASP A 6 -13.41 8.67 -16.41
N PRO A 7 -14.40 9.24 -17.15
CA PRO A 7 -15.75 9.48 -16.64
C PRO A 7 -16.46 8.21 -16.13
N ASP A 8 -16.03 7.02 -16.56
CA ASP A 8 -16.59 5.73 -16.15
C ASP A 8 -16.15 5.26 -14.74
N ASP A 9 -15.14 5.87 -14.11
CA ASP A 9 -14.67 5.46 -12.77
C ASP A 9 -15.51 6.07 -11.63
N MET A 10 -16.32 7.11 -11.90
CA MET A 10 -17.17 7.77 -10.90
C MET A 10 -18.40 6.94 -10.47
N GLY A 11 -18.73 5.89 -11.22
CA GLY A 11 -19.85 4.98 -10.92
C GLY A 11 -19.44 3.65 -10.27
N ARG A 12 -18.14 3.44 -10.03
CA ARG A 12 -17.63 2.18 -9.50
C ARG A 12 -17.87 2.08 -7.99
N MET A 13 -18.51 0.98 -7.57
CA MET A 13 -18.66 0.67 -6.15
C MET A 13 -17.30 0.27 -5.56
N HIS A 14 -16.69 1.17 -4.79
CA HIS A 14 -15.45 0.92 -4.06
C HIS A 14 -15.73 0.44 -2.64
N THR A 15 -14.87 -0.43 -2.11
CA THR A 15 -14.87 -0.80 -0.70
C THR A 15 -13.74 -0.11 0.05
N LEU A 16 -14.10 0.88 0.88
CA LEU A 16 -13.17 1.59 1.75
C LEU A 16 -13.21 1.03 3.16
N THR A 17 -12.05 0.71 3.71
CA THR A 17 -11.90 0.35 5.12
C THR A 17 -11.17 1.48 5.86
N VAL A 18 -11.75 1.98 6.94
CA VAL A 18 -11.20 3.09 7.74
C VAL A 18 -10.83 2.59 9.14
N ASP A 19 -9.63 2.93 9.60
CA ASP A 19 -9.24 2.68 10.99
C ASP A 19 -9.78 3.79 11.92
N ALA A 20 -11.00 3.60 12.40
CA ALA A 20 -11.72 4.54 13.27
C ALA A 20 -11.53 4.26 14.77
N ARG A 21 -10.56 3.41 15.18
CA ARG A 21 -10.31 3.06 16.60
C ARG A 21 -9.91 4.23 17.50
N PHE A 22 -9.66 5.40 16.92
CA PHE A 22 -9.30 6.65 17.60
C PHE A 22 -10.39 7.72 17.50
N TYR A 23 -11.64 7.33 17.23
CA TYR A 23 -12.78 8.25 17.05
C TYR A 23 -12.99 9.24 18.20
N PHE A 24 -12.67 8.86 19.44
CA PHE A 24 -12.75 9.72 20.62
C PHE A 24 -11.39 10.21 21.14
N ALA A 25 -10.30 10.01 20.39
CA ALA A 25 -9.00 10.55 20.76
C ALA A 25 -8.96 12.08 20.52
N THR A 26 -8.27 12.82 21.37
CA THR A 26 -8.12 14.28 21.20
C THR A 26 -7.41 14.61 19.89
N GLY A 27 -7.96 15.53 19.08
CA GLY A 27 -7.41 15.91 17.78
C GLY A 27 -7.79 14.94 16.65
N ILE A 28 -7.33 13.68 16.73
CA ILE A 28 -7.64 12.64 15.73
C ILE A 28 -9.16 12.39 15.66
N GLY A 29 -9.82 12.33 16.81
CA GLY A 29 -11.25 12.17 16.92
C GLY A 29 -12.00 13.37 16.33
N THR A 30 -11.57 14.59 16.63
CA THR A 30 -12.14 15.81 16.03
C THR A 30 -12.04 15.78 14.50
N TYR A 31 -10.88 15.34 13.97
CA TYR A 31 -10.70 15.14 12.54
C TYR A 31 -11.70 14.11 11.98
N LEU A 32 -11.76 12.91 12.58
CA LEU A 32 -12.66 11.84 12.17
C LEU A 32 -14.14 12.25 12.21
N GLN A 33 -14.56 12.91 13.29
CA GLN A 33 -15.94 13.37 13.49
C GLN A 33 -16.40 14.41 12.48
N ASN A 34 -15.47 15.20 11.92
CA ASN A 34 -15.80 16.19 10.89
C ASN A 34 -15.65 15.62 9.47
N VAL A 35 -14.64 14.79 9.22
CA VAL A 35 -14.31 14.33 7.87
C VAL A 35 -15.08 13.08 7.46
N LEU A 36 -15.18 12.08 8.35
CA LEU A 36 -15.79 10.79 8.02
C LEU A 36 -17.26 10.89 7.58
N PRO A 37 -18.17 11.57 8.31
CA PRO A 37 -19.57 11.68 7.88
C PRO A 37 -19.74 12.51 6.60
N ALA A 38 -18.89 13.53 6.40
CA ALA A 38 -18.92 14.35 5.20
C ALA A 38 -18.47 13.58 3.95
N LEU A 39 -17.42 12.77 4.06
CA LEU A 39 -16.96 11.87 3.00
C LEU A 39 -18.01 10.80 2.66
N ALA A 40 -18.65 10.20 3.67
CA ALA A 40 -19.70 9.21 3.43
C ALA A 40 -20.91 9.81 2.71
N LYS A 41 -21.22 11.07 3.01
CA LYS A 41 -22.29 11.81 2.33
C LYS A 41 -21.94 12.14 0.88
N SER A 42 -20.69 12.47 0.56
CA SER A 42 -20.26 12.74 -0.81
C SER A 42 -20.09 11.49 -1.65
N GLN A 43 -19.86 10.32 -1.01
CA GLN A 43 -19.66 9.02 -1.67
C GLN A 43 -20.70 7.97 -1.23
N PRO A 44 -21.99 8.17 -1.56
CA PRO A 44 -23.07 7.27 -1.12
C PRO A 44 -23.01 5.87 -1.76
N ALA A 45 -22.31 5.72 -2.89
CA ALA A 45 -22.17 4.45 -3.60
C ALA A 45 -21.06 3.55 -3.02
N TRP A 46 -20.23 4.04 -2.10
CA TRP A 46 -19.14 3.25 -1.53
C TRP A 46 -19.63 2.28 -0.47
N LYS A 47 -18.97 1.12 -0.37
CA LYS A 47 -19.07 0.20 0.75
C LYS A 47 -18.09 0.64 1.83
N TRP A 48 -18.59 0.96 3.01
CA TRP A 48 -17.79 1.43 4.15
C TRP A 48 -17.58 0.32 5.16
N ASN A 49 -16.32 0.06 5.53
CA ASN A 49 -15.97 -0.74 6.70
C ASN A 49 -15.27 0.15 7.74
N LEU A 50 -15.71 0.11 8.99
CA LEU A 50 -15.13 0.92 10.07
C LEU A 50 -14.54 0.01 11.15
N LEU A 51 -13.21 0.01 11.29
CA LEU A 51 -12.58 -0.62 12.44
C LEU A 51 -12.79 0.27 13.66
N CYS A 52 -13.39 -0.28 14.72
CA CYS A 52 -13.70 0.46 15.93
C CYS A 52 -13.47 -0.39 17.17
N ARG A 53 -13.37 0.25 18.33
CA ARG A 53 -13.32 -0.45 19.61
C ARG A 53 -14.71 -0.92 19.99
N SER A 54 -14.81 -2.01 20.74
CA SER A 54 -16.08 -2.55 21.22
C SER A 54 -16.92 -1.51 21.98
N GLY A 55 -16.28 -0.68 22.79
CA GLY A 55 -16.94 0.40 23.54
C GLY A 55 -17.48 1.56 22.69
N ASP A 56 -17.02 1.70 21.44
CA ASP A 56 -17.32 2.87 20.59
C ASP A 56 -18.30 2.54 19.44
N LEU A 57 -18.72 1.28 19.33
CA LEU A 57 -19.54 0.75 18.22
C LEU A 57 -20.78 1.59 17.90
N ALA A 58 -21.57 1.92 18.92
CA ALA A 58 -22.83 2.63 18.72
C ALA A 58 -22.60 4.04 18.14
N SER A 59 -21.61 4.77 18.64
CA SER A 59 -21.30 6.12 18.19
C SER A 59 -20.64 6.15 16.82
N VAL A 60 -19.72 5.22 16.55
CA VAL A 60 -19.08 5.10 15.22
C VAL A 60 -20.11 4.66 14.18
N GLY A 61 -20.99 3.71 14.50
CA GLY A 61 -22.09 3.26 13.64
C GLY A 61 -23.10 4.35 13.31
N ALA A 62 -23.40 5.24 14.26
CA ALA A 62 -24.26 6.39 14.01
C ALA A 62 -23.67 7.39 13.00
N THR A 63 -22.34 7.39 12.81
CA THR A 63 -21.64 8.30 11.89
C THR A 63 -21.88 7.93 10.42
N ILE A 64 -21.91 6.62 10.12
CA ILE A 64 -22.24 6.07 8.81
C ILE A 64 -23.17 4.87 9.03
N PRO A 65 -24.51 5.06 9.03
CA PRO A 65 -25.46 4.00 9.34
C PRO A 65 -25.38 2.77 8.42
N SER A 66 -24.89 2.93 7.19
CA SER A 66 -24.70 1.85 6.21
C SER A 66 -23.36 1.13 6.34
N ALA A 67 -22.48 1.55 7.24
CA ALA A 67 -21.15 0.96 7.36
C ALA A 67 -21.18 -0.40 8.05
N ASN A 68 -20.33 -1.30 7.57
CA ASN A 68 -19.99 -2.54 8.25
C ASN A 68 -19.01 -2.25 9.40
N LEU A 69 -19.41 -2.54 10.64
CA LEU A 69 -18.60 -2.28 11.82
C LEU A 69 -17.74 -3.49 12.17
N ILE A 70 -16.44 -3.27 12.34
CA ILE A 70 -15.46 -4.31 12.64
C ILE A 70 -14.82 -4.03 13.98
N VAL A 71 -15.08 -4.88 14.97
CA VAL A 71 -14.52 -4.75 16.31
C VAL A 71 -13.05 -5.11 16.30
N CYS A 72 -12.20 -4.20 16.76
CA CYS A 72 -10.77 -4.40 16.91
C CYS A 72 -10.24 -3.70 18.17
N ASP A 73 -10.16 -4.46 19.26
CA ASP A 73 -9.66 -4.00 20.57
C ASP A 73 -8.15 -4.25 20.77
N LEU A 74 -7.39 -4.33 19.66
CA LEU A 74 -5.93 -4.46 19.74
C LEU A 74 -5.34 -3.23 20.44
N PRO A 75 -4.51 -3.41 21.49
CA PRO A 75 -3.89 -2.29 22.19
C PRO A 75 -3.04 -1.46 21.23
N PRO A 76 -3.25 -0.13 21.15
CA PRO A 76 -2.39 0.76 20.37
C PRO A 76 -0.93 0.64 20.76
N LEU A 77 -0.04 0.80 19.77
CA LEU A 77 1.41 0.79 19.97
C LEU A 77 1.96 -0.57 20.45
N SER A 78 1.17 -1.64 20.32
CA SER A 78 1.60 -2.99 20.70
C SER A 78 2.23 -3.75 19.54
N ILE A 79 3.06 -4.73 19.85
CA ILE A 79 3.59 -5.67 18.86
C ILE A 79 2.43 -6.46 18.24
N ALA A 80 1.45 -6.89 19.05
CA ALA A 80 0.28 -7.62 18.57
C ALA A 80 -0.51 -6.83 17.52
N GLU A 81 -0.64 -5.51 17.67
CA GLU A 81 -1.27 -4.63 16.67
C GLU A 81 -0.59 -4.80 15.30
N GLN A 82 0.74 -4.83 15.26
CA GLN A 82 1.51 -4.88 14.02
C GLN A 82 1.38 -6.20 13.26
N PHE A 83 1.14 -7.31 13.97
CA PHE A 83 0.99 -8.64 13.36
C PHE A 83 -0.46 -9.07 13.16
N SER A 84 -1.41 -8.48 13.88
CA SER A 84 -2.80 -8.96 13.87
C SER A 84 -3.78 -8.01 13.17
N LEU A 85 -3.48 -6.70 13.08
CA LEU A 85 -4.43 -5.71 12.54
C LEU A 85 -4.88 -6.07 11.10
N HIS A 86 -3.98 -6.61 10.27
CA HIS A 86 -4.31 -7.00 8.90
C HIS A 86 -5.38 -8.09 8.77
N ARG A 87 -5.61 -8.89 9.83
CA ARG A 87 -6.61 -9.97 9.85
C ARG A 87 -8.03 -9.43 10.03
N PHE A 88 -8.17 -8.22 10.57
CA PHE A 88 -9.46 -7.56 10.75
C PHE A 88 -9.92 -6.83 9.48
N ILE A 89 -9.04 -6.64 8.50
CA ILE A 89 -9.34 -5.88 7.30
C ILE A 89 -10.01 -6.82 6.27
N PRO A 90 -11.23 -6.51 5.80
CA PRO A 90 -11.96 -7.36 4.87
C PRO A 90 -11.20 -7.60 3.56
N PRO A 91 -11.18 -8.83 3.02
CA PRO A 91 -10.44 -9.15 1.82
C PRO A 91 -10.79 -8.35 0.57
N GLU A 92 -12.03 -7.88 0.48
CA GLU A 92 -12.57 -7.06 -0.60
C GLU A 92 -12.20 -5.57 -0.50
N THR A 93 -11.44 -5.16 0.52
CA THR A 93 -11.01 -3.76 0.70
C THR A 93 -10.17 -3.30 -0.50
N ASP A 94 -10.66 -2.30 -1.22
CA ASP A 94 -9.93 -1.64 -2.31
C ASP A 94 -8.88 -0.67 -1.75
N LEU A 95 -9.25 0.06 -0.70
CA LEU A 95 -8.40 1.06 -0.04
C LEU A 95 -8.57 1.01 1.48
N LEU A 96 -7.44 0.98 2.18
CA LEU A 96 -7.36 1.11 3.63
C LEU A 96 -6.91 2.54 3.97
N TRP A 97 -7.76 3.28 4.67
CA TRP A 97 -7.43 4.60 5.17
C TRP A 97 -7.14 4.54 6.68
N ILE A 98 -5.94 4.98 7.05
CA ILE A 98 -5.45 4.99 8.42
C ILE A 98 -5.28 6.45 8.87
N PRO A 99 -6.24 7.04 9.58
CA PRO A 99 -6.18 8.44 10.02
C PRO A 99 -5.32 8.62 11.27
N HIS A 100 -4.20 7.89 11.35
CA HIS A 100 -3.22 7.95 12.44
C HIS A 100 -1.94 7.18 12.04
N PHE A 101 -0.91 7.25 12.89
CA PHE A 101 0.39 6.65 12.57
C PHE A 101 0.52 5.14 12.89
N ASN A 102 -0.47 4.48 13.53
CA ASN A 102 -0.42 3.04 13.80
C ASN A 102 -0.58 2.18 12.52
N PHE A 103 0.41 2.27 11.64
CA PHE A 103 0.48 1.57 10.38
C PHE A 103 0.81 0.09 10.60
N PRO A 104 0.06 -0.88 10.04
CA PRO A 104 0.39 -2.30 10.14
C PRO A 104 1.62 -2.64 9.29
N VAL A 105 2.66 -3.22 9.90
CA VAL A 105 3.88 -3.64 9.16
C VAL A 105 3.60 -4.59 8.00
N PHE A 106 2.56 -5.42 8.13
CA PHE A 106 2.14 -6.37 7.09
C PHE A 106 0.77 -5.95 6.56
N THR A 107 0.75 -5.16 5.49
CA THR A 107 -0.48 -4.85 4.77
C THR A 107 -0.38 -5.28 3.33
N ARG A 108 -1.44 -5.93 2.84
CA ARG A 108 -1.66 -6.21 1.42
C ARG A 108 -2.65 -5.22 0.81
N PHE A 109 -3.16 -4.25 1.54
CA PHE A 109 -4.13 -3.30 1.00
C PHE A 109 -3.40 -2.07 0.49
N ARG A 110 -4.02 -1.36 -0.46
CA ARG A 110 -3.58 -0.01 -0.78
C ARG A 110 -3.82 0.86 0.46
N THR A 111 -2.90 1.75 0.79
CA THR A 111 -2.96 2.52 2.03
C THR A 111 -2.83 4.02 1.84
N VAL A 112 -3.77 4.75 2.41
CA VAL A 112 -3.66 6.20 2.65
C VAL A 112 -3.49 6.40 4.14
N VAL A 113 -2.52 7.22 4.55
CA VAL A 113 -2.28 7.50 5.96
C VAL A 113 -2.32 9.00 6.22
N THR A 114 -3.10 9.41 7.23
CA THR A 114 -3.10 10.80 7.72
C THR A 114 -2.24 10.89 8.98
N LEU A 115 -1.22 11.73 8.92
CA LEU A 115 -0.29 12.00 10.01
C LEU A 115 -0.58 13.36 10.63
N HIS A 116 -1.10 13.31 11.85
CA HIS A 116 -1.44 14.50 12.62
C HIS A 116 -0.20 15.16 13.26
N ASP A 117 0.76 14.37 13.73
CA ASP A 117 2.03 14.84 14.27
C ASP A 117 3.11 13.74 14.30
N LEU A 118 4.35 14.14 14.60
CA LEU A 118 5.49 13.25 14.89
C LEU A 118 5.91 13.38 16.37
N SER A 119 5.02 13.84 17.26
CA SER A 119 5.32 14.25 18.65
C SER A 119 5.99 13.15 19.47
N ILE A 120 5.64 11.89 19.22
CA ILE A 120 6.22 10.71 19.89
C ILE A 120 7.73 10.56 19.61
N ARG A 121 8.25 11.14 18.52
CA ARG A 121 9.69 11.22 18.23
C ARG A 121 10.43 12.15 19.18
N HIS A 122 9.75 13.16 19.71
CA HIS A 122 10.33 14.13 20.64
C HIS A 122 10.33 13.63 22.09
N TRP A 123 9.80 12.43 22.36
CA TRP A 123 9.91 11.77 23.66
C TRP A 123 11.31 11.16 23.83
N GLN A 124 12.32 12.01 24.00
CA GLN A 124 13.65 11.58 24.43
C GLN A 124 13.68 11.50 25.95
N GLY A 125 13.58 10.30 26.50
CA GLY A 125 13.65 10.06 27.94
C GLY A 125 14.07 8.63 28.27
N ILE A 126 14.76 8.45 29.40
CA ILE A 126 15.20 7.14 29.91
C ILE A 126 13.96 6.33 30.36
N GLY A 127 13.95 5.02 30.10
CA GLY A 127 12.86 4.10 30.48
C GLY A 127 11.86 3.82 29.33
N PRO A 128 10.54 3.71 29.61
CA PRO A 128 9.51 3.41 28.59
C PRO A 128 9.49 4.39 27.39
N GLY A 129 10.04 5.59 27.56
CA GLY A 129 10.22 6.58 26.51
C GLY A 129 11.17 6.13 25.39
N LEU A 130 12.28 5.46 25.72
CA LEU A 130 13.23 4.95 24.73
C LEU A 130 12.63 3.81 23.88
N LEU A 131 11.86 2.93 24.50
CA LEU A 131 11.13 1.86 23.79
C LEU A 131 10.05 2.42 22.86
N ARG A 132 9.29 3.43 23.32
CA ARG A 132 8.30 4.14 22.49
C ARG A 132 8.94 4.94 21.35
N TYR A 133 10.11 5.54 21.59
CA TYR A 133 10.90 6.19 20.56
C TYR A 133 11.41 5.18 19.52
N GLY A 134 11.93 4.04 19.95
CA GLY A 134 12.35 2.95 19.06
C GLY A 134 11.19 2.40 18.24
N TYR A 135 10.04 2.17 18.87
CA TYR A 135 8.81 1.73 18.22
C TYR A 135 8.32 2.73 17.18
N SER A 136 8.17 4.01 17.56
CA SER A 136 7.70 5.04 16.63
C SER A 136 8.67 5.20 15.45
N ARG A 137 9.98 5.17 15.70
CA ARG A 137 10.98 5.18 14.61
C ARG A 137 10.79 4.00 13.66
N LEU A 138 10.54 2.80 14.16
CA LEU A 138 10.25 1.64 13.33
C LEU A 138 8.96 1.85 12.51
N VAL A 139 7.85 2.20 13.16
CA VAL A 139 6.55 2.38 12.50
C VAL A 139 6.60 3.48 11.45
N PHE A 140 7.13 4.66 11.75
CA PHE A 140 7.31 5.72 10.76
C PHE A 140 8.24 5.30 9.60
N SER A 141 9.28 4.51 9.87
CA SER A 141 10.17 3.99 8.81
C SER A 141 9.50 2.96 7.90
N VAL A 142 8.54 2.20 8.43
CA VAL A 142 7.75 1.23 7.66
C VAL A 142 6.71 1.98 6.84
N LEU A 143 5.91 2.82 7.49
CA LEU A 143 4.93 3.71 6.86
C LEU A 143 5.55 4.50 5.70
N ALA A 144 6.69 5.15 5.93
CA ALA A 144 7.33 5.98 4.92
C ALA A 144 7.74 5.17 3.67
N ARG A 145 8.03 3.88 3.82
CA ARG A 145 8.39 3.00 2.70
C ARG A 145 7.20 2.33 2.03
N GLN A 146 6.12 2.08 2.76
CA GLN A 146 5.02 1.21 2.34
C GLN A 146 3.72 1.93 2.00
N ALA A 147 3.45 3.09 2.61
CA ALA A 147 2.23 3.83 2.35
C ALA A 147 2.15 4.27 0.88
N ASP A 148 0.97 4.12 0.28
CA ASP A 148 0.73 4.54 -1.12
C ASP A 148 0.46 6.05 -1.21
N ALA A 149 -0.17 6.62 -0.18
CA ALA A 149 -0.36 8.06 -0.02
C ALA A 149 -0.18 8.48 1.43
N LEU A 150 0.39 9.66 1.63
CA LEU A 150 0.68 10.25 2.93
C LEU A 150 0.09 11.66 2.99
N LEU A 151 -0.77 11.90 3.98
CA LEU A 151 -1.40 13.18 4.25
C LEU A 151 -0.82 13.73 5.56
N CYS A 152 -0.52 15.02 5.61
CA CYS A 152 0.02 15.70 6.78
C CYS A 152 -0.81 16.95 7.07
N ASP A 153 -1.11 17.20 8.34
CA ASP A 153 -1.97 18.33 8.71
C ASP A 153 -1.29 19.69 8.50
N SER A 154 0.03 19.73 8.39
CA SER A 154 0.83 20.94 8.20
C SER A 154 2.05 20.69 7.30
N GLU A 155 2.54 21.75 6.68
CA GLU A 155 3.79 21.81 5.93
C GLU A 155 4.98 21.57 6.87
N ALA A 156 4.91 22.06 8.11
CA ALA A 156 5.90 21.74 9.15
C ALA A 156 6.01 20.21 9.37
N THR A 157 4.88 19.53 9.58
CA THR A 157 4.85 18.07 9.76
C THR A 157 5.31 17.33 8.50
N ARG A 158 4.89 17.81 7.31
CA ARG A 158 5.32 17.26 6.02
C ARG A 158 6.85 17.32 5.85
N ARG A 159 7.46 18.46 6.18
CA ARG A 159 8.91 18.67 6.11
C ARG A 159 9.67 17.80 7.09
N GLU A 160 9.18 17.66 8.33
CA GLU A 160 9.78 16.76 9.30
C GLU A 160 9.75 15.30 8.83
N LEU A 161 8.60 14.84 8.32
CA LEU A 161 8.46 13.49 7.77
C LEU A 161 9.46 13.28 6.61
N GLN A 162 9.54 14.25 5.70
CA GLN A 162 10.45 14.20 4.56
C GLN A 162 11.92 14.16 5.01
N HIS A 163 12.28 15.00 5.98
CA HIS A 163 13.64 15.13 6.49
C HIS A 163 14.11 13.85 7.20
N PHE A 164 13.28 13.31 8.11
CA PHE A 164 13.68 12.19 8.95
C PHE A 164 13.51 10.82 8.29
N TYR A 165 12.50 10.65 7.43
CA TYR A 165 12.11 9.32 6.94
C TYR A 165 12.17 9.15 5.43
N ARG A 166 12.27 10.24 4.65
CA ARG A 166 12.35 10.24 3.17
C ARG A 166 11.34 9.28 2.54
N PRO A 167 10.03 9.54 2.72
CA PRO A 167 8.99 8.63 2.28
C PRO A 167 9.02 8.40 0.76
N LYS A 168 8.64 7.18 0.37
CA LYS A 168 8.54 6.75 -1.03
C LYS A 168 7.43 7.50 -1.76
N ALA A 169 6.27 7.62 -1.12
CA ALA A 169 5.18 8.49 -1.57
C ALA A 169 5.48 9.93 -1.14
N SER A 170 5.29 10.89 -2.05
CA SER A 170 5.43 12.31 -1.69
C SER A 170 4.28 12.70 -0.77
N PRO A 171 4.55 13.14 0.47
CA PRO A 171 3.49 13.52 1.39
C PRO A 171 2.84 14.83 0.94
N VAL A 172 1.53 14.95 1.18
CA VAL A 172 0.71 16.11 0.81
C VAL A 172 0.22 16.79 2.08
N THR A 173 0.28 18.12 2.12
CA THR A 173 -0.27 18.88 3.23
C THR A 173 -1.76 19.15 3.00
N ILE A 174 -2.58 18.77 3.98
CA ILE A 174 -4.02 19.08 4.05
C ILE A 174 -4.28 19.73 5.39
N HIS A 175 -4.50 21.05 5.39
CA HIS A 175 -4.79 21.77 6.63
C HIS A 175 -6.14 21.36 7.21
N LEU A 176 -6.22 21.27 8.53
CA LEU A 176 -7.49 21.03 9.22
C LEU A 176 -8.39 22.27 9.13
N GLY A 177 -9.69 22.01 9.11
CA GLY A 177 -10.72 23.04 9.16
C GLY A 177 -11.07 23.42 10.60
N VAL A 178 -11.85 24.48 10.73
CA VAL A 178 -12.47 24.91 11.98
C VAL A 178 -13.94 25.22 11.72
N SER A 179 -14.80 24.78 12.65
CA SER A 179 -16.23 25.11 12.59
C SER A 179 -16.43 26.57 12.96
N LEU A 180 -17.25 27.27 12.17
CA LEU A 180 -17.69 28.61 12.53
C LEU A 180 -18.81 28.49 13.56
N PHE A 181 -18.69 29.24 14.64
CA PHE A 181 -19.74 29.31 15.64
C PHE A 181 -20.67 30.45 15.26
N PRO A 182 -22.00 30.23 15.21
CA PRO A 182 -22.93 31.35 15.17
C PRO A 182 -22.60 32.29 16.34
N LYS A 183 -22.97 33.58 16.24
CA LYS A 183 -22.93 34.50 17.39
C LYS A 183 -23.90 33.96 18.45
N ILE A 184 -23.52 32.93 19.20
CA ILE A 184 -24.30 32.40 20.29
C ILE A 184 -24.30 33.52 21.32
N GLN A 185 -25.49 34.08 21.55
CA GLN A 185 -25.79 34.81 22.77
C GLN A 185 -25.27 33.93 23.90
N ALA A 186 -24.29 34.43 24.66
CA ALA A 186 -23.74 33.75 25.81
C ALA A 186 -24.87 33.33 26.75
N ARG A 187 -25.43 32.13 26.53
CA ARG A 187 -26.46 31.58 27.39
C ARG A 187 -25.74 31.28 28.70
N ARG A 188 -26.11 32.08 29.71
CA ARG A 188 -25.76 31.92 31.11
C ARG A 188 -26.37 30.59 31.59
N SER A 189 -25.64 29.49 31.48
CA SER A 189 -26.03 28.26 32.17
C SER A 189 -24.78 27.49 32.59
N GLY A 190 -24.57 27.41 33.90
CA GLY A 190 -23.51 26.63 34.55
C GLY A 190 -22.87 27.38 35.73
N SER A 191 -23.06 26.88 36.95
CA SER A 191 -22.59 27.42 38.24
C SER A 191 -21.07 27.29 38.50
N SER A 192 -20.26 26.90 37.51
CA SER A 192 -18.84 26.58 37.65
C SER A 192 -17.87 27.58 36.98
N ARG A 193 -18.36 28.66 36.35
CA ARG A 193 -17.48 29.62 35.67
C ARG A 193 -16.61 30.43 36.65
N PRO A 194 -15.39 30.83 36.24
CA PRO A 194 -14.59 31.77 37.02
C PRO A 194 -15.33 33.09 37.24
N VAL A 195 -15.25 33.61 38.46
CA VAL A 195 -15.86 34.90 38.84
C VAL A 195 -15.10 36.07 38.21
N ARG A 196 -13.79 35.90 38.01
CA ARG A 196 -12.88 36.87 37.36
C ARG A 196 -12.78 36.61 35.86
N PRO A 197 -12.46 37.63 35.04
CA PRO A 197 -12.04 37.39 33.66
C PRO A 197 -10.81 36.48 33.65
N TYR A 198 -10.56 35.75 32.56
CA TYR A 198 -9.50 34.75 32.57
C TYR A 198 -8.79 34.56 31.23
N ILE A 199 -7.54 34.11 31.34
CA ILE A 199 -6.71 33.58 30.27
C ILE A 199 -6.99 32.08 30.18
N LEU A 200 -7.17 31.55 28.98
CA LEU A 200 -7.47 30.15 28.77
C LEU A 200 -6.32 29.43 28.05
N PHE A 201 -5.98 28.25 28.58
CA PHE A 201 -5.20 27.23 27.90
C PHE A 201 -6.03 25.95 27.77
N VAL A 202 -5.95 25.28 26.61
CA VAL A 202 -6.63 24.00 26.35
C VAL A 202 -5.62 22.99 25.80
N GLY A 203 -5.46 21.86 26.51
CA GLY A 203 -4.64 20.75 26.04
C GLY A 203 -4.26 19.76 27.14
N ASN A 204 -3.88 18.54 26.72
CA ASN A 204 -3.34 17.54 27.65
C ASN A 204 -2.02 18.02 28.27
N ILE A 205 -1.83 17.82 29.58
CA ILE A 205 -0.61 18.25 30.26
C ILE A 205 0.56 17.32 29.86
N LYS A 206 1.39 17.78 28.93
CA LYS A 206 2.59 17.09 28.43
C LYS A 206 3.78 18.06 28.36
N PRO A 207 5.04 17.60 28.45
CA PRO A 207 6.21 18.48 28.48
C PRO A 207 6.29 19.47 27.30
N HIS A 208 5.96 19.02 26.08
CA HIS A 208 5.98 19.88 24.89
C HIS A 208 4.87 20.93 24.85
N LYS A 209 3.85 20.86 25.73
CA LYS A 209 2.83 21.91 25.86
C LYS A 209 3.30 23.07 26.75
N ASN A 210 4.50 22.98 27.33
CA ASN A 210 5.23 24.09 27.96
C ASN A 210 4.51 24.80 29.13
N LEU A 211 3.64 24.07 29.83
CA LEU A 211 2.77 24.64 30.87
C LEU A 211 3.56 25.32 32.00
N GLY A 212 4.73 24.77 32.36
CA GLY A 212 5.58 25.35 33.40
C GLY A 212 6.06 26.77 33.08
N ARG A 213 6.41 27.06 31.81
CA ARG A 213 6.80 28.42 31.41
C ARG A 213 5.59 29.37 31.37
N LEU A 214 4.42 28.88 30.96
CA LEU A 214 3.18 29.67 31.01
C LEU A 214 2.81 30.10 32.42
N ILE A 215 2.90 29.19 33.40
CA ILE A 215 2.61 29.52 34.80
C ILE A 215 3.62 30.55 35.33
N ARG A 216 4.91 30.43 34.99
CA ARG A 216 5.93 31.43 35.36
C ARG A 216 5.66 32.79 34.71
N ALA A 217 5.29 32.80 33.43
CA ALA A 217 4.95 34.03 32.72
C ALA A 217 3.72 34.70 33.33
N PHE A 218 2.70 33.92 33.69
CA PHE A 218 1.53 34.42 34.41
C PHE A 218 1.90 34.99 35.79
N ALA A 219 2.80 34.32 36.55
CA ALA A 219 3.29 34.82 37.83
C ALA A 219 3.96 36.20 37.73
N ARG A 220 4.60 36.53 36.59
CA ARG A 220 5.23 37.85 36.37
C ARG A 220 4.21 38.99 36.25
N ILE A 221 2.98 38.67 35.88
CA ILE A 221 1.95 39.65 35.54
C ILE A 221 0.70 39.54 36.42
N SER A 222 0.59 38.52 37.27
CA SER A 222 -0.61 38.22 38.06
C SER A 222 -1.05 39.37 38.96
N ASP A 223 -0.11 40.18 39.46
CA ASP A 223 -0.41 41.34 40.31
C ASP A 223 -0.75 42.59 39.48
N LYS A 224 -0.50 42.55 38.18
CA LYS A 224 -0.74 43.64 37.22
C LYS A 224 -2.01 43.45 36.40
N VAL A 225 -2.65 42.28 36.48
CA VAL A 225 -3.90 41.97 35.77
C VAL A 225 -4.90 41.33 36.73
N GLU A 226 -6.18 41.65 36.57
CA GLU A 226 -7.27 41.05 37.35
C GLU A 226 -7.61 39.60 36.96
N HIS A 227 -6.97 39.09 35.91
CA HIS A 227 -7.34 37.84 35.24
C HIS A 227 -6.87 36.60 36.00
N ASP A 228 -7.66 35.53 36.01
CA ASP A 228 -7.23 34.19 36.41
C ASP A 228 -6.63 33.42 35.22
N LEU A 229 -5.86 32.36 35.48
CA LEU A 229 -5.38 31.42 34.47
C LEU A 229 -6.18 30.11 34.57
N VAL A 230 -6.90 29.75 33.52
CA VAL A 230 -7.69 28.51 33.43
C VAL A 230 -7.03 27.53 32.49
N ILE A 231 -6.77 26.32 32.98
CA ILE A 231 -6.05 25.26 32.27
C ILE A 231 -6.99 24.05 32.12
N VAL A 232 -7.58 23.89 30.94
CA VAL A 232 -8.50 22.80 30.62
C VAL A 232 -7.73 21.63 29.97
N GLY A 233 -7.89 20.42 30.51
CA GLY A 233 -7.26 19.22 29.98
C GLY A 233 -6.98 18.14 31.04
N LYS A 234 -6.66 16.91 30.60
CA LYS A 234 -6.35 15.79 31.49
C LYS A 234 -5.03 16.03 32.23
N THR A 235 -5.04 15.74 33.54
CA THR A 235 -3.89 15.82 34.46
C THR A 235 -3.12 14.51 34.61
N GLU A 236 -3.55 13.42 33.96
CA GLU A 236 -2.88 12.11 34.02
C GLU A 236 -1.67 12.07 33.06
N GLY A 237 -0.46 12.19 33.62
CA GLY A 237 0.80 12.23 32.84
C GLY A 237 2.01 12.80 33.58
N LEU A 238 1.80 13.38 34.77
CA LEU A 238 2.83 14.02 35.60
C LEU A 238 3.77 13.08 36.36
N ARG A 239 3.70 11.76 36.11
CA ARG A 239 4.64 10.82 36.74
C ARG A 239 5.99 10.95 36.02
N SER A 240 6.87 11.77 36.62
CA SER A 240 8.34 11.61 36.67
C SER A 240 9.22 12.78 36.19
N SER A 241 8.73 14.01 35.97
CA SER A 241 9.65 15.16 35.81
C SER A 241 9.11 16.55 36.23
N ASP A 242 7.80 16.77 36.29
CA ASP A 242 7.22 18.12 36.45
C ASP A 242 6.40 18.31 37.75
N GLY A 243 6.80 17.70 38.87
CA GLY A 243 6.20 18.02 40.20
C GLY A 243 6.19 19.53 40.50
N SER A 244 7.17 20.25 39.94
CA SER A 244 7.32 21.70 40.05
C SER A 244 6.18 22.54 39.46
N VAL A 245 5.41 22.03 38.50
CA VAL A 245 4.33 22.80 37.84
C VAL A 245 3.15 23.01 38.79
N PHE A 246 2.76 21.99 39.55
CA PHE A 246 1.72 22.12 40.57
C PHE A 246 2.21 22.87 41.79
N ASP A 247 3.48 22.68 42.17
CA ASP A 247 4.04 23.43 43.30
C ASP A 247 4.13 24.92 43.01
N LEU A 248 4.50 25.30 41.79
CA LEU A 248 4.44 26.69 41.33
C LEU A 248 2.99 27.19 41.16
N ALA A 249 2.06 26.33 40.76
CA ALA A 249 0.66 26.72 40.72
C ALA A 249 0.10 26.99 42.12
N LYS A 250 0.49 26.19 43.12
CA LYS A 250 0.13 26.40 44.53
C LYS A 250 0.61 27.75 45.05
N THR A 251 1.77 28.25 44.62
CA THR A 251 2.24 29.59 45.06
C THR A 251 1.35 30.73 44.59
N LEU A 252 0.57 30.52 43.51
CA LEU A 252 -0.38 31.51 42.98
C LEU A 252 -1.82 31.29 43.49
N GLY A 253 -2.03 30.27 44.33
CA GLY A 253 -3.31 29.98 44.99
C GLY A 253 -4.49 29.94 44.02
N ASP A 254 -5.56 30.66 44.37
CA ASP A 254 -6.83 30.67 43.65
C ASP A 254 -6.78 31.36 42.27
N ARG A 255 -5.63 31.93 41.87
CA ARG A 255 -5.45 32.59 40.57
C ARG A 255 -5.28 31.58 39.42
N ILE A 256 -5.02 30.31 39.71
CA ILE A 256 -4.90 29.26 38.69
C ILE A 256 -5.95 28.18 38.93
N ARG A 257 -6.72 27.85 37.89
CA ARG A 257 -7.78 26.84 37.95
C ARG A 257 -7.52 25.69 36.98
N PHE A 258 -7.67 24.48 37.49
CA PHE A 258 -7.58 23.23 36.72
C PHE A 258 -8.94 22.52 36.76
N PRO A 259 -9.90 22.90 35.89
CA PRO A 259 -11.19 22.21 35.81
C PRO A 259 -11.09 20.74 35.37
N GLY A 260 -9.92 20.30 34.88
CA GLY A 260 -9.70 18.94 34.41
C GLY A 260 -10.30 18.72 33.03
N PHE A 261 -10.83 17.52 32.79
CA PHE A 261 -11.56 17.21 31.56
C PHE A 261 -13.00 17.73 31.68
N VAL A 262 -13.45 18.47 30.67
CA VAL A 262 -14.78 19.09 30.61
C VAL A 262 -15.52 18.61 29.36
N SER A 263 -16.85 18.69 29.37
CA SER A 263 -17.69 18.41 28.20
C SER A 263 -17.40 19.37 27.04
N GLU A 264 -17.83 19.02 25.83
CA GLU A 264 -17.66 19.90 24.66
C GLU A 264 -18.42 21.22 24.86
N GLU A 265 -19.61 21.17 25.44
CA GLU A 265 -20.42 22.34 25.78
C GLU A 265 -19.71 23.26 26.78
N GLU A 266 -19.08 22.68 27.81
CA GLU A 266 -18.30 23.44 28.79
C GLU A 266 -17.03 24.02 28.15
N LEU A 267 -16.31 23.25 27.34
CA LEU A 267 -15.13 23.75 26.63
C LEU A 267 -15.49 24.93 25.73
N ASN A 268 -16.62 24.83 25.01
CA ASN A 268 -17.16 25.90 24.19
C ASN A 268 -17.46 27.16 25.02
N ALA A 269 -18.05 26.99 26.20
CA ALA A 269 -18.33 28.07 27.12
C ALA A 269 -17.05 28.72 27.68
N TYR A 270 -16.04 27.92 28.04
CA TYR A 270 -14.74 28.40 28.50
C TYR A 270 -14.03 29.21 27.41
N MET A 271 -13.94 28.67 26.19
CA MET A 271 -13.32 29.40 25.08
C MET A 271 -14.05 30.71 24.80
N ALA A 272 -15.37 30.66 24.59
CA ALA A 272 -16.15 31.84 24.19
C ALA A 272 -16.16 32.97 25.22
N SER A 273 -15.88 32.68 26.50
CA SER A 273 -15.89 33.67 27.58
C SER A 273 -14.49 34.07 28.07
N SER A 274 -13.42 33.55 27.46
CA SER A 274 -12.04 33.89 27.83
C SER A 274 -11.64 35.26 27.27
N SER A 275 -10.82 36.00 28.03
CA SER A 275 -10.26 37.28 27.57
C SER A 275 -9.15 37.09 26.55
N LEU A 276 -8.42 35.98 26.65
CA LEU A 276 -7.27 35.65 25.83
C LEU A 276 -7.07 34.14 25.84
N PHE A 277 -6.84 33.55 24.67
CA PHE A 277 -6.41 32.16 24.54
C PHE A 277 -4.88 32.10 24.35
N VAL A 278 -4.20 31.24 25.12
CA VAL A 278 -2.74 31.10 25.06
C VAL A 278 -2.34 29.67 24.73
N LEU A 279 -1.50 29.50 23.70
CA LEU A 279 -0.87 28.22 23.35
C LEU A 279 0.66 28.33 23.37
N PRO A 280 1.32 27.95 24.48
CA PRO A 280 2.77 28.10 24.66
C PRO A 280 3.59 26.90 24.18
N SER A 281 3.02 26.03 23.34
CA SER A 281 3.63 24.77 22.91
C SER A 281 5.04 24.94 22.31
N LEU A 282 5.93 24.02 22.66
CA LEU A 282 7.25 23.83 22.04
C LEU A 282 7.15 23.02 20.74
N TYR A 283 6.07 22.24 20.59
CA TYR A 283 5.81 21.39 19.44
C TYR A 283 4.31 21.21 19.24
N GLU A 284 3.86 21.30 17.99
CA GLU A 284 2.50 20.98 17.54
C GLU A 284 2.56 20.30 16.17
N GLY A 285 1.60 19.42 15.90
CA GLY A 285 1.36 18.92 14.55
C GLY A 285 0.57 19.88 13.67
N PHE A 286 -0.38 20.60 14.27
CA PHE A 286 -1.20 21.61 13.61
C PHE A 286 -1.54 22.79 14.54
N GLY A 287 -2.13 22.51 15.70
CA GLY A 287 -2.59 23.56 16.62
C GLY A 287 -4.00 24.04 16.30
N LEU A 288 -4.99 23.15 16.41
CA LEU A 288 -6.40 23.46 16.22
C LEU A 288 -7.00 24.42 17.27
N PRO A 289 -6.65 24.34 18.57
CA PRO A 289 -7.29 25.18 19.61
C PRO A 289 -7.17 26.71 19.40
N PRO A 290 -6.04 27.28 18.92
CA PRO A 290 -5.99 28.68 18.51
C PRO A 290 -7.02 29.05 17.44
N LEU A 291 -7.21 28.22 16.40
CA LEU A 291 -8.21 28.48 15.36
C LEU A 291 -9.63 28.42 15.92
N GLU A 292 -9.89 27.49 16.84
CA GLU A 292 -11.16 27.39 17.56
C GLU A 292 -11.44 28.66 18.38
N ALA A 293 -10.45 29.18 19.10
CA ALA A 293 -10.56 30.45 19.82
C ALA A 293 -10.82 31.63 18.87
N MET A 294 -10.09 31.71 17.75
CA MET A 294 -10.29 32.72 16.72
C MET A 294 -11.70 32.68 16.12
N ALA A 295 -12.24 31.48 15.83
CA ALA A 295 -13.58 31.31 15.29
C ALA A 295 -14.67 31.84 16.24
N ARG A 296 -14.41 31.86 17.55
CA ARG A 296 -15.28 32.43 18.58
C ARG A 296 -15.05 33.94 18.80
N GLY A 297 -13.99 34.48 18.22
CA GLY A 297 -13.59 35.89 18.38
C GLY A 297 -12.91 36.17 19.70
N VAL A 298 -12.07 35.24 20.12
CA VAL A 298 -11.14 35.40 21.25
C VAL A 298 -9.78 35.76 20.68
N PRO A 299 -9.07 36.77 21.20
CA PRO A 299 -7.70 37.04 20.78
C PRO A 299 -6.79 35.89 21.22
N THR A 300 -5.79 35.57 20.40
CA THR A 300 -4.88 34.44 20.61
C THR A 300 -3.44 34.90 20.72
N ALA A 301 -2.72 34.42 21.73
CA ALA A 301 -1.27 34.55 21.85
C ALA A 301 -0.63 33.15 21.81
N VAL A 302 0.29 32.93 20.87
CA VAL A 302 0.82 31.58 20.61
C VAL A 302 2.35 31.59 20.49
N SER A 303 2.98 30.44 20.67
CA SER A 303 4.42 30.30 20.45
C SER A 303 4.83 30.66 19.02
N ASP A 304 5.96 31.32 18.90
CA ASP A 304 6.64 31.55 17.63
C ASP A 304 7.36 30.28 17.14
N ILE A 305 6.57 29.32 16.63
CA ILE A 305 7.06 28.09 16.02
C ILE A 305 6.53 27.93 14.58
N PRO A 306 7.25 27.23 13.68
CA PRO A 306 6.91 27.17 12.26
C PRO A 306 5.46 26.78 11.97
N VAL A 307 4.94 25.76 12.67
CA VAL A 307 3.56 25.27 12.49
C VAL A 307 2.51 26.30 12.93
N LEU A 308 2.75 27.09 13.99
CA LEU A 308 1.79 28.09 14.44
C LEU A 308 1.88 29.38 13.61
N ARG A 309 3.04 29.69 13.01
CA ARG A 309 3.15 30.70 11.96
C ARG A 309 2.33 30.31 10.73
N GLU A 310 2.44 29.05 10.30
CA GLU A 310 1.67 28.49 9.19
C GLU A 310 0.16 28.48 9.46
N VAL A 311 -0.25 28.02 10.64
CA VAL A 311 -1.66 27.76 10.97
C VAL A 311 -2.38 29.01 11.45
N CYS A 312 -1.76 29.88 12.26
CA CYS A 312 -2.41 31.05 12.82
C CYS A 312 -2.25 32.34 11.99
N GLY A 313 -1.20 32.44 11.17
CA GLY A 313 -0.89 33.64 10.38
C GLY A 313 -0.99 34.94 11.18
N ASP A 314 -1.51 36.01 10.57
CA ASP A 314 -1.70 37.30 11.26
C ASP A 314 -2.91 37.33 12.22
N GLY A 315 -3.58 36.18 12.43
CA GLY A 315 -4.70 36.03 13.34
C GLY A 315 -4.29 35.96 14.82
N SER A 316 -3.03 35.64 15.12
CA SER A 316 -2.47 35.56 16.47
C SER A 316 -1.35 36.57 16.68
N ILE A 317 -1.08 36.90 17.95
CA ILE A 317 0.20 37.47 18.36
C ILE A 317 1.16 36.36 18.80
N TYR A 318 2.47 36.58 18.64
CA TYR A 318 3.50 35.57 18.84
C TYR A 318 4.46 35.95 19.96
N PHE A 319 4.94 34.96 20.72
CA PHE A 319 5.99 35.10 21.72
C PHE A 319 7.05 34.00 21.56
N ASP A 320 8.28 34.24 22.02
CA ASP A 320 9.30 33.20 22.08
C ASP A 320 8.91 32.16 23.16
N PRO A 321 8.70 30.87 22.81
CA PRO A 321 8.28 29.86 23.76
C PRO A 321 9.34 29.50 24.82
N TYR A 322 10.59 29.90 24.62
CA TYR A 322 11.69 29.66 25.57
C TYR A 322 11.90 30.83 26.54
N ASP A 323 11.40 32.03 26.21
CA ASP A 323 11.53 33.24 27.01
C ASP A 323 10.25 33.57 27.79
N ILE A 324 10.36 33.52 29.12
CA ILE A 324 9.27 33.81 30.05
C ILE A 324 8.86 35.29 29.97
N GLU A 325 9.80 36.21 29.79
CA GLU A 325 9.50 37.64 29.76
C GLU A 325 8.83 38.03 28.44
N SER A 326 9.27 37.46 27.31
CA SER A 326 8.57 37.57 26.02
C SER A 326 7.11 37.12 26.12
N MET A 327 6.88 35.94 26.72
CA MET A 327 5.54 35.39 26.91
C MET A 327 4.69 36.26 27.84
N ALA A 328 5.24 36.67 28.98
CA ALA A 328 4.56 37.53 29.96
C ALA A 328 4.20 38.90 29.37
N GLY A 329 5.15 39.55 28.69
CA GLY A 329 4.96 40.85 28.05
C GLY A 329 3.91 40.79 26.94
N THR A 330 3.88 39.73 26.13
CA THR A 330 2.88 39.53 25.08
C THR A 330 1.48 39.35 25.66
N ILE A 331 1.33 38.48 26.68
CA ILE A 331 0.06 38.27 27.38
C ILE A 331 -0.42 39.60 28.01
N PHE A 332 0.46 40.30 28.72
CA PHE A 332 0.15 41.57 29.36
C PHE A 332 -0.30 42.63 28.35
N SER A 333 0.37 42.73 27.21
CA SER A 333 0.04 43.71 26.16
C SER A 333 -1.36 43.48 25.60
N VAL A 334 -1.73 42.24 25.30
CA VAL A 334 -3.08 41.94 24.77
C VAL A 334 -4.17 42.22 25.81
N LEU A 335 -3.92 41.95 27.09
CA LEU A 335 -4.91 42.18 28.15
C LEU A 335 -5.10 43.68 28.48
N ASN A 336 -4.07 44.50 28.31
CA ASN A 336 -4.11 45.93 28.67
C ASN A 336 -4.38 46.86 27.48
N ASP A 337 -4.08 46.44 26.25
CA ASP A 337 -4.39 47.20 25.04
C ASP A 337 -5.68 46.70 24.37
N LYS A 338 -6.78 47.40 24.65
CA LYS A 338 -8.10 47.11 24.06
C LYS A 338 -8.11 47.26 22.54
N ALA A 339 -7.26 48.12 21.95
CA ALA A 339 -7.19 48.28 20.50
C ALA A 339 -6.51 47.07 19.86
N LEU A 340 -5.37 46.64 20.42
CA LEU A 340 -4.68 45.41 20.00
C LEU A 340 -5.60 44.18 20.09
N ALA A 341 -6.30 44.00 21.21
CA ALA A 341 -7.23 42.89 21.39
C ALA A 341 -8.33 42.88 20.31
N ARG A 342 -8.94 44.04 20.00
CA ARG A 342 -9.96 44.16 18.94
C ARG A 342 -9.40 43.86 17.55
N GLN A 343 -8.16 44.28 17.27
CA GLN A 343 -7.49 43.98 16.02
C GLN A 343 -7.27 42.47 15.86
N LEU A 344 -6.76 41.81 16.90
CA LEU A 344 -6.56 40.35 16.92
C LEU A 344 -7.89 39.59 16.73
N VAL A 345 -8.96 40.01 17.41
CA VAL A 345 -10.29 39.40 17.22
C VAL A 345 -10.76 39.53 15.77
N THR A 346 -10.56 40.70 15.16
CA THR A 346 -10.98 40.96 13.77
C THR A 346 -10.18 40.10 12.79
N ARG A 347 -8.84 40.09 12.92
CA ARG A 347 -7.94 39.29 12.08
C ARG A 347 -8.16 37.80 12.27
N GLY A 348 -8.26 37.33 13.52
CA GLY A 348 -8.50 35.94 13.86
C GLY A 348 -9.81 35.41 13.28
N ARG A 349 -10.92 36.17 13.40
CA ARG A 349 -12.20 35.77 12.79
C ARG A 349 -12.13 35.68 11.27
N LEU A 350 -11.46 36.64 10.62
CA LEU A 350 -11.27 36.60 9.17
C LEU A 350 -10.42 35.39 8.78
N HIS A 351 -9.34 35.12 9.51
CA HIS A 351 -8.45 33.98 9.28
C HIS A 351 -9.17 32.64 9.43
N ALA A 352 -9.89 32.43 10.54
CA ALA A 352 -10.66 31.21 10.80
C ALA A 352 -11.70 30.91 9.69
N LYS A 353 -12.36 31.94 9.14
CA LYS A 353 -13.30 31.78 8.01
C LYS A 353 -12.67 31.22 6.75
N THR A 354 -11.36 31.40 6.54
CA THR A 354 -10.64 30.86 5.37
C THR A 354 -10.28 29.37 5.49
N LYS A 355 -10.57 28.77 6.65
CA LYS A 355 -10.22 27.38 6.99
C LYS A 355 -11.47 26.54 7.32
N PRO A 356 -12.46 26.40 6.43
CA PRO A 356 -13.63 25.55 6.69
C PRO A 356 -13.27 24.07 6.60
N TRP A 357 -13.98 23.21 7.34
CA TRP A 357 -13.85 21.76 7.25
C TRP A 357 -14.16 21.20 5.85
N SER A 358 -15.03 21.85 5.06
CA SER A 358 -15.34 21.42 3.69
C SER A 358 -14.09 21.31 2.83
N ARG A 359 -13.14 22.24 2.98
CA ARG A 359 -11.86 22.20 2.26
C ARG A 359 -11.03 20.99 2.65
N THR A 360 -10.96 20.65 3.94
CA THR A 360 -10.25 19.46 4.43
C THR A 360 -10.89 18.18 3.90
N VAL A 361 -12.22 18.14 3.81
CA VAL A 361 -12.99 17.01 3.26
C VAL A 361 -12.70 16.84 1.78
N GLU A 362 -12.86 17.88 0.96
CA GLU A 362 -12.62 17.86 -0.49
C GLU A 362 -11.20 17.42 -0.84
N GLN A 363 -10.20 17.93 -0.10
CA GLN A 363 -8.80 17.55 -0.33
C GLN A 363 -8.53 16.11 0.08
N THR A 364 -9.08 15.65 1.21
CA THR A 364 -8.95 14.25 1.66
C THR A 364 -9.62 13.32 0.66
N GLU A 365 -10.84 13.63 0.23
CA GLU A 365 -11.59 12.88 -0.78
C GLU A 365 -10.81 12.73 -2.08
N SER A 366 -10.28 13.84 -2.61
CA SER A 366 -9.47 13.83 -3.82
C SER A 366 -8.27 12.90 -3.71
N MET A 367 -7.64 12.82 -2.53
CA MET A 367 -6.49 11.94 -2.31
C MET A 367 -6.89 10.46 -2.20
N LEU A 368 -8.04 10.17 -1.59
CA LEU A 368 -8.61 8.82 -1.55
C LEU A 368 -8.96 8.35 -2.98
N MET A 369 -9.63 9.20 -3.76
CA MET A 369 -9.99 8.93 -5.15
C MET A 369 -8.78 8.73 -6.06
N GLN A 370 -7.77 9.60 -5.97
CA GLN A 370 -6.52 9.42 -6.72
C GLN A 370 -5.83 8.10 -6.36
N SER A 371 -5.89 7.71 -5.09
CA SER A 371 -5.33 6.44 -4.62
C SER A 371 -6.09 5.26 -5.21
N LEU A 372 -7.42 5.31 -5.26
CA LEU A 372 -8.28 4.30 -5.90
C LEU A 372 -8.05 4.18 -7.41
N ALA A 373 -7.92 5.32 -8.11
CA ALA A 373 -7.71 5.38 -9.56
C ALA A 373 -6.30 4.96 -9.99
N THR A 374 -5.32 4.99 -9.08
CA THR A 374 -3.98 4.48 -9.37
C THR A 374 -4.08 2.95 -9.55
N PRO A 375 -3.74 2.38 -10.72
CA PRO A 375 -3.93 0.96 -10.93
C PRO A 375 -3.15 0.11 -9.91
N VAL A 376 -3.70 -1.05 -9.57
CA VAL A 376 -3.04 -2.19 -8.87
C VAL A 376 -1.83 -2.74 -9.68
N ALA A 377 -1.38 -2.02 -10.72
CA ALA A 377 -0.41 -2.41 -11.74
C ALA A 377 0.96 -2.84 -11.20
N TYR A 378 1.32 -2.51 -9.96
CA TYR A 378 2.56 -3.03 -9.39
C TYR A 378 2.47 -4.52 -9.01
N ARG A 379 1.25 -5.02 -8.74
CA ARG A 379 1.02 -6.42 -8.36
C ARG A 379 0.56 -7.27 -9.52
N LEU A 380 -0.35 -6.78 -10.35
CA LEU A 380 -0.79 -7.47 -11.57
C LEU A 380 0.23 -7.31 -12.70
N GLY A 381 0.12 -8.16 -13.72
CA GLY A 381 0.85 -7.96 -14.98
C GLY A 381 0.27 -6.80 -15.78
N PRO A 382 0.92 -6.40 -16.90
CA PRO A 382 0.30 -5.43 -17.81
C PRO A 382 -1.06 -5.98 -18.32
N PRO A 383 -2.11 -5.15 -18.41
CA PRO A 383 -3.43 -5.62 -18.85
C PRO A 383 -3.41 -6.20 -20.26
N LEU A 384 -4.18 -7.28 -20.49
CA LEU A 384 -4.32 -7.89 -21.82
C LEU A 384 -4.81 -6.86 -22.86
N ALA A 385 -5.82 -6.07 -22.51
CA ALA A 385 -6.41 -5.05 -23.38
C ALA A 385 -5.39 -4.00 -23.90
N LEU A 386 -4.36 -3.70 -23.10
CA LEU A 386 -3.27 -2.81 -23.52
C LEU A 386 -2.41 -3.42 -24.63
N TYR A 387 -2.21 -4.74 -24.62
CA TYR A 387 -1.50 -5.43 -25.68
C TYR A 387 -2.41 -5.73 -26.88
N GLU A 388 -3.72 -5.90 -26.70
CA GLU A 388 -4.66 -6.05 -27.82
C GLU A 388 -4.77 -4.78 -28.67
N SER A 389 -4.65 -3.59 -28.07
CA SER A 389 -4.56 -2.34 -28.82
C SER A 389 -3.23 -2.22 -29.58
N ARG A 390 -2.10 -2.63 -28.97
CA ARG A 390 -0.78 -2.68 -29.63
C ARG A 390 -0.73 -3.71 -30.77
N ALA A 391 -1.25 -4.90 -30.53
CA ALA A 391 -1.29 -5.98 -31.51
C ALA A 391 -1.99 -5.54 -32.79
N ARG A 392 -3.11 -4.80 -32.67
CA ARG A 392 -3.82 -4.20 -33.82
C ARG A 392 -2.93 -3.31 -34.71
N ALA A 393 -1.91 -2.66 -34.14
CA ALA A 393 -0.99 -1.81 -34.91
C ALA A 393 0.07 -2.61 -35.69
N VAL A 394 0.38 -3.84 -35.27
CA VAL A 394 1.38 -4.71 -35.93
C VAL A 394 0.73 -5.78 -36.82
N VAL A 395 -0.61 -5.89 -36.80
CA VAL A 395 -1.37 -6.87 -37.60
C VAL A 395 -1.12 -6.74 -39.10
N SER A 396 -0.77 -5.56 -39.62
CA SER A 396 -0.41 -5.38 -41.04
C SER A 396 0.81 -6.21 -41.45
N ASP A 397 1.71 -6.50 -40.51
CA ASP A 397 2.96 -7.22 -40.74
C ASP A 397 2.81 -8.74 -40.48
N LEU A 398 1.59 -9.18 -40.12
CA LEU A 398 1.26 -10.56 -39.81
C LEU A 398 0.33 -11.16 -40.87
N HIS A 399 0.54 -12.44 -41.17
CA HIS A 399 -0.35 -13.22 -42.00
C HIS A 399 -1.45 -13.83 -41.14
N LEU A 400 -2.71 -13.51 -41.44
CA LEU A 400 -3.88 -14.00 -40.73
C LEU A 400 -4.69 -14.96 -41.61
N ARG A 401 -5.00 -16.14 -41.09
CA ARG A 401 -5.97 -17.07 -41.71
C ARG A 401 -7.36 -16.94 -41.09
N SER A 402 -8.34 -17.56 -41.73
CA SER A 402 -9.73 -17.61 -41.24
C SER A 402 -9.78 -18.07 -39.79
N ALA A 403 -10.60 -17.36 -39.00
CA ALA A 403 -10.64 -17.57 -37.57
C ALA A 403 -11.29 -18.92 -37.24
N LYS A 404 -10.53 -19.77 -36.53
CA LYS A 404 -11.12 -20.90 -35.80
C LYS A 404 -11.99 -20.37 -34.65
N ARG A 405 -12.98 -21.16 -34.24
CA ARG A 405 -13.93 -20.80 -33.18
C ARG A 405 -14.05 -21.93 -32.19
N SER A 406 -14.33 -21.57 -30.94
CA SER A 406 -14.70 -22.50 -29.90
C SER A 406 -15.96 -23.27 -30.24
N ARG A 407 -16.01 -24.54 -29.80
CA ARG A 407 -17.16 -25.43 -29.95
C ARG A 407 -17.46 -26.09 -28.61
N LYS A 408 -18.72 -26.40 -28.36
CA LYS A 408 -19.13 -27.10 -27.14
C LYS A 408 -18.39 -28.45 -27.04
N GLY A 409 -17.68 -28.67 -25.94
CA GLY A 409 -16.85 -29.88 -25.72
C GLY A 409 -15.48 -29.87 -26.41
N SER A 410 -15.18 -28.87 -27.24
CA SER A 410 -13.87 -28.70 -27.88
C SER A 410 -13.50 -27.21 -27.93
N PRO A 411 -13.05 -26.63 -26.80
CA PRO A 411 -12.62 -25.23 -26.75
C PRO A 411 -11.49 -24.96 -27.73
N LEU A 412 -11.42 -23.74 -28.29
CA LEU A 412 -10.28 -23.36 -29.11
C LEU A 412 -9.03 -23.26 -28.24
N VAL A 413 -7.95 -23.94 -28.63
CA VAL A 413 -6.64 -23.83 -27.96
C VAL A 413 -5.69 -23.03 -28.83
N SER A 414 -5.13 -21.94 -28.29
CA SER A 414 -4.04 -21.21 -28.95
C SER A 414 -2.70 -21.74 -28.48
N ILE A 415 -1.91 -22.28 -29.39
CA ILE A 415 -0.51 -22.62 -29.14
C ILE A 415 0.35 -21.46 -29.64
N ILE A 416 1.26 -21.00 -28.80
CA ILE A 416 2.15 -19.87 -29.11
C ILE A 416 3.59 -20.34 -29.10
N THR A 417 4.29 -20.00 -30.18
CA THR A 417 5.75 -20.11 -30.28
C THR A 417 6.33 -18.74 -30.61
N ILE A 418 7.22 -18.25 -29.76
CA ILE A 418 8.08 -17.10 -30.08
C ILE A 418 9.46 -17.60 -30.51
N THR A 419 10.08 -16.92 -31.46
CA THR A 419 11.34 -17.39 -32.05
C THR A 419 12.27 -16.25 -32.44
N LEU A 420 13.57 -16.51 -32.36
CA LEU A 420 14.65 -15.63 -32.82
C LEU A 420 15.88 -16.49 -33.16
N ASN A 421 16.28 -16.53 -34.42
CA ASN A 421 17.41 -17.30 -34.94
C ASN A 421 17.37 -18.80 -34.54
N ALA A 422 16.29 -19.49 -34.89
CA ALA A 422 16.01 -20.87 -34.50
C ALA A 422 15.94 -21.84 -35.70
N GLU A 423 16.69 -21.58 -36.77
CA GLU A 423 16.63 -22.35 -38.03
C GLU A 423 16.78 -23.87 -37.79
N ALA A 424 17.68 -24.25 -36.89
CA ALA A 424 17.98 -25.65 -36.58
C ALA A 424 16.87 -26.39 -35.80
N THR A 425 15.97 -25.67 -35.12
CA THR A 425 15.06 -26.28 -34.14
C THR A 425 13.58 -26.05 -34.44
N ILE A 426 13.21 -24.91 -35.02
CA ILE A 426 11.82 -24.54 -35.29
C ILE A 426 11.02 -25.60 -36.09
N PRO A 427 11.61 -26.37 -37.06
CA PRO A 427 10.84 -27.40 -37.76
C PRO A 427 10.32 -28.51 -36.84
N GLY A 428 11.10 -28.87 -35.82
CA GLY A 428 10.71 -29.89 -34.84
C GLY A 428 9.54 -29.43 -33.96
N THR A 429 9.58 -28.18 -33.52
CA THR A 429 8.50 -27.57 -32.73
C THR A 429 7.20 -27.51 -33.53
N ILE A 430 7.26 -27.01 -34.78
CA ILE A 430 6.09 -26.93 -35.67
C ILE A 430 5.47 -28.32 -35.88
N GLU A 431 6.31 -29.31 -36.16
CA GLU A 431 5.87 -30.68 -36.40
C GLU A 431 5.19 -31.29 -35.16
N SER A 432 5.63 -30.94 -33.95
CA SER A 432 5.04 -31.43 -32.71
C SER A 432 3.64 -30.87 -32.44
N VAL A 433 3.39 -29.62 -32.83
CA VAL A 433 2.06 -29.00 -32.75
C VAL A 433 1.15 -29.57 -33.84
N ARG A 434 1.69 -29.79 -35.04
CA ARG A 434 0.94 -30.38 -36.17
C ARG A 434 0.46 -31.81 -35.89
N LYS A 435 1.24 -32.57 -35.11
CA LYS A 435 0.96 -33.98 -34.76
C LYS A 435 0.07 -34.16 -33.53
N GLN A 436 -0.46 -33.09 -32.94
CA GLN A 436 -1.36 -33.21 -31.79
C GLN A 436 -2.63 -33.99 -32.17
N THR A 437 -3.10 -34.84 -31.25
CA THR A 437 -4.38 -35.56 -31.39
C THR A 437 -5.58 -34.60 -31.35
N TYR A 438 -5.42 -33.48 -30.63
CA TYR A 438 -6.43 -32.43 -30.56
C TYR A 438 -6.50 -31.58 -31.83
N SER A 439 -7.68 -31.45 -32.44
CA SER A 439 -7.83 -30.81 -33.76
C SER A 439 -8.18 -29.31 -33.74
N ASN A 440 -8.81 -28.81 -32.66
CA ASN A 440 -9.24 -27.42 -32.56
C ASN A 440 -8.14 -26.47 -32.06
N ILE A 441 -7.00 -26.48 -32.77
CA ILE A 441 -5.80 -25.70 -32.44
C ILE A 441 -5.69 -24.47 -33.35
N GLU A 442 -5.52 -23.30 -32.75
CA GLU A 442 -4.95 -22.12 -33.38
C GLU A 442 -3.45 -22.10 -33.11
N TYR A 443 -2.61 -22.07 -34.16
CA TYR A 443 -1.16 -22.02 -33.99
C TYR A 443 -0.61 -20.64 -34.39
N ILE A 444 0.09 -19.99 -33.45
CA ILE A 444 0.64 -18.65 -33.56
C ILE A 444 2.16 -18.72 -33.45
N ILE A 445 2.86 -18.19 -34.46
CA ILE A 445 4.33 -18.05 -34.43
C ILE A 445 4.72 -16.60 -34.64
N ILE A 446 5.35 -15.98 -33.64
CA ILE A 446 5.87 -14.61 -33.73
C ILE A 446 7.40 -14.65 -33.74
N ASP A 447 7.98 -14.08 -34.80
CA ASP A 447 9.41 -13.97 -34.98
C ASP A 447 9.91 -12.58 -34.54
N GLY A 448 10.95 -12.55 -33.70
CA GLY A 448 11.53 -11.32 -33.15
C GLY A 448 12.51 -10.59 -34.07
N GLY A 449 12.58 -10.96 -35.36
CA GLY A 449 13.52 -10.40 -36.33
C GLY A 449 14.72 -11.31 -36.59
N SER A 450 14.47 -12.59 -36.84
CA SER A 450 15.51 -13.56 -37.21
C SER A 450 16.26 -13.15 -38.47
N THR A 451 17.57 -13.34 -38.44
CA THR A 451 18.51 -13.04 -39.53
C THR A 451 19.04 -14.30 -40.21
N ASP A 452 18.61 -15.48 -39.76
CA ASP A 452 18.93 -16.80 -40.34
C ASP A 452 17.75 -17.35 -41.19
N GLY A 453 17.78 -18.63 -41.55
CA GLY A 453 16.73 -19.28 -42.35
C GLY A 453 15.37 -19.47 -41.63
N THR A 454 15.21 -19.02 -40.38
CA THR A 454 13.99 -19.23 -39.57
C THR A 454 12.72 -18.76 -40.26
N LEU A 455 12.70 -17.54 -40.80
CA LEU A 455 11.52 -16.96 -41.45
C LEU A 455 11.11 -17.75 -42.70
N GLU A 456 12.06 -18.27 -43.46
CA GLU A 456 11.77 -19.11 -44.64
C GLU A 456 11.10 -20.43 -44.22
N LEU A 457 11.58 -21.05 -43.14
CA LEU A 457 11.02 -22.28 -42.59
C LEU A 457 9.59 -22.07 -42.05
N ILE A 458 9.31 -20.93 -41.42
CA ILE A 458 7.97 -20.55 -40.98
C ILE A 458 7.04 -20.41 -42.21
N ARG A 459 7.48 -19.69 -43.25
CA ARG A 459 6.70 -19.50 -44.49
C ARG A 459 6.41 -20.81 -45.21
N LYS A 460 7.37 -21.75 -45.27
CA LYS A 460 7.17 -23.10 -45.82
C LYS A 460 6.05 -23.88 -45.10
N ASN A 461 5.80 -23.56 -43.83
CA ASN A 461 4.78 -24.20 -43.00
C ASN A 461 3.50 -23.37 -42.82
N ALA A 462 3.37 -22.22 -43.51
CA ALA A 462 2.25 -21.27 -43.39
C ALA A 462 0.86 -21.90 -43.48
N ARG A 463 0.73 -23.05 -44.18
CA ARG A 463 -0.56 -23.75 -44.29
C ARG A 463 -1.12 -24.29 -42.97
N PHE A 464 -0.27 -24.48 -41.98
CA PHE A 464 -0.64 -25.01 -40.66
C PHE A 464 -0.71 -23.93 -39.58
N LEU A 465 -0.34 -22.68 -39.92
CA LEU A 465 -0.27 -21.57 -38.99
C LEU A 465 -1.52 -20.69 -39.14
N SER A 466 -2.13 -20.32 -38.02
CA SER A 466 -3.27 -19.40 -38.01
C SER A 466 -2.82 -17.94 -38.06
N ILE A 467 -1.70 -17.64 -37.38
CA ILE A 467 -1.08 -16.32 -37.31
C ILE A 467 0.43 -16.51 -37.37
N TYR A 468 1.11 -15.85 -38.29
CA TYR A 468 2.58 -15.81 -38.28
C TYR A 468 3.14 -14.54 -38.89
N GLY A 469 4.33 -14.15 -38.45
CA GLY A 469 5.05 -13.02 -39.02
C GLY A 469 6.10 -12.48 -38.07
N GLN A 470 6.63 -11.31 -38.43
CA GLN A 470 7.66 -10.64 -37.65
C GLN A 470 7.02 -9.53 -36.83
N ALA A 471 7.37 -9.43 -35.55
CA ALA A 471 6.97 -8.32 -34.70
C ALA A 471 8.17 -7.91 -33.83
N PRO A 472 8.62 -6.65 -33.86
CA PRO A 472 9.66 -6.18 -32.97
C PRO A 472 9.25 -6.36 -31.50
N ASP A 473 10.19 -6.84 -30.69
CA ASP A 473 9.98 -7.06 -29.26
C ASP A 473 11.15 -6.52 -28.42
N ASN A 474 10.88 -6.26 -27.15
CA ASN A 474 11.88 -5.85 -26.16
C ASN A 474 12.31 -7.01 -25.25
N GLY A 475 12.30 -8.23 -25.78
CA GLY A 475 12.63 -9.48 -25.10
C GLY A 475 11.45 -10.45 -24.98
N ILE A 476 11.76 -11.64 -24.46
CA ILE A 476 10.88 -12.81 -24.39
C ILE A 476 9.50 -12.48 -23.79
N SER A 477 9.43 -11.75 -22.67
CA SER A 477 8.16 -11.35 -22.05
C SER A 477 7.30 -10.47 -22.96
N ASP A 478 7.92 -9.54 -23.69
CA ASP A 478 7.20 -8.64 -24.60
C ASP A 478 6.66 -9.43 -25.80
N ALA A 479 7.49 -10.29 -26.40
CA ALA A 479 7.08 -11.18 -27.48
C ALA A 479 5.93 -12.12 -27.08
N LEU A 480 6.01 -12.74 -25.90
CA LEU A 480 4.92 -13.60 -25.39
C LEU A 480 3.65 -12.80 -25.14
N ASN A 481 3.74 -11.60 -24.55
CA ASN A 481 2.58 -10.75 -24.30
C ASN A 481 1.89 -10.33 -25.61
N GLN A 482 2.66 -9.96 -26.63
CA GLN A 482 2.13 -9.63 -27.96
C GLN A 482 1.42 -10.84 -28.58
N ALA A 483 2.02 -12.03 -28.52
CA ALA A 483 1.43 -13.25 -29.05
C ALA A 483 0.16 -13.68 -28.28
N ILE A 484 0.13 -13.54 -26.95
CA ILE A 484 -1.04 -13.82 -26.11
C ILE A 484 -2.19 -12.88 -26.44
N ALA A 485 -1.91 -11.61 -26.74
CA ALA A 485 -2.92 -10.66 -27.19
C ALA A 485 -3.52 -10.99 -28.56
N LEU A 486 -2.76 -11.67 -29.42
CA LEU A 486 -3.25 -12.15 -30.72
C LEU A 486 -4.03 -13.46 -30.64
N ALA A 487 -3.84 -14.23 -29.56
CA ALA A 487 -4.55 -15.49 -29.34
C ALA A 487 -6.07 -15.27 -29.34
N ARG A 488 -6.83 -16.28 -29.76
CA ARG A 488 -8.30 -16.32 -29.71
C ARG A 488 -8.84 -17.49 -28.91
N GLY A 489 -7.97 -18.43 -28.53
CA GLY A 489 -8.32 -19.61 -27.77
C GLY A 489 -8.77 -19.28 -26.36
N GLU A 490 -9.68 -20.12 -25.85
CA GLU A 490 -10.09 -20.11 -24.44
C GLU A 490 -8.98 -20.65 -23.53
N ILE A 491 -8.10 -21.47 -24.09
CA ILE A 491 -6.93 -22.05 -23.44
C ILE A 491 -5.70 -21.70 -24.28
N ILE A 492 -4.62 -21.31 -23.60
CA ILE A 492 -3.37 -20.88 -24.23
C ILE A 492 -2.24 -21.78 -23.72
N GLY A 493 -1.53 -22.41 -24.65
CA GLY A 493 -0.30 -23.16 -24.40
C GLY A 493 0.92 -22.44 -24.98
N LEU A 494 2.04 -22.44 -24.26
CA LEU A 494 3.29 -21.82 -24.69
C LEU A 494 4.35 -22.90 -24.93
N ILE A 495 4.98 -22.88 -26.11
CA ILE A 495 6.10 -23.78 -26.44
C ILE A 495 7.19 -23.02 -27.19
N HIS A 496 8.42 -23.07 -26.68
CA HIS A 496 9.56 -22.39 -27.27
C HIS A 496 10.09 -23.11 -28.52
N ALA A 497 10.76 -22.36 -29.41
CA ALA A 497 11.20 -22.82 -30.73
C ALA A 497 12.27 -23.94 -30.72
N ASP A 498 12.83 -24.26 -29.55
CA ASP A 498 13.80 -25.33 -29.33
C ASP A 498 13.23 -26.58 -28.63
N ASP A 499 11.93 -26.52 -28.26
CA ASP A 499 11.20 -27.52 -27.50
C ASP A 499 10.07 -28.17 -28.32
N TRP A 500 9.48 -29.25 -27.82
CA TRP A 500 8.38 -29.93 -28.51
C TRP A 500 7.38 -30.63 -27.58
N TYR A 501 6.13 -30.73 -28.03
CA TYR A 501 5.07 -31.46 -27.32
C TYR A 501 5.06 -32.96 -27.65
N GLU A 502 4.59 -33.76 -26.69
CA GLU A 502 4.13 -35.13 -26.92
C GLU A 502 2.77 -35.13 -27.65
N PRO A 503 2.41 -36.17 -28.43
CA PRO A 503 1.23 -36.15 -29.30
C PRO A 503 -0.12 -35.85 -28.62
N GLU A 504 -0.29 -36.20 -27.35
CA GLU A 504 -1.55 -36.04 -26.61
C GLU A 504 -1.51 -34.86 -25.62
N ALA A 505 -0.49 -33.99 -25.71
CA ALA A 505 -0.26 -32.92 -24.75
C ALA A 505 -1.45 -31.94 -24.66
N VAL A 506 -1.99 -31.52 -25.80
CA VAL A 506 -3.10 -30.57 -25.86
C VAL A 506 -4.40 -31.21 -25.39
N GLU A 507 -4.72 -32.41 -25.89
CA GLU A 507 -5.94 -33.14 -25.55
C GLU A 507 -6.05 -33.38 -24.04
N ARG A 508 -5.02 -33.98 -23.44
CA ARG A 508 -4.98 -34.25 -21.98
C ARG A 508 -5.10 -32.98 -21.13
N SER A 509 -4.57 -31.86 -21.61
CA SER A 509 -4.63 -30.58 -20.90
C SER A 509 -6.00 -29.93 -21.00
N VAL A 510 -6.66 -30.04 -22.17
CA VAL A 510 -8.04 -29.60 -22.36
C VAL A 510 -8.99 -30.41 -21.49
N ASP A 511 -8.88 -31.75 -21.53
CA ASP A 511 -9.74 -32.65 -20.75
C ASP A 511 -9.64 -32.33 -19.25
N PHE A 512 -8.42 -32.18 -18.73
CA PHE A 512 -8.21 -31.80 -17.34
C PHE A 512 -8.92 -30.48 -16.99
N LEU A 513 -8.77 -29.45 -17.82
CA LEU A 513 -9.39 -28.16 -17.55
C LEU A 513 -10.92 -28.22 -17.70
N LEU A 514 -11.47 -29.05 -18.60
CA LEU A 514 -12.92 -29.22 -18.70
C LEU A 514 -13.50 -29.94 -17.46
N GLU A 515 -12.80 -30.94 -16.95
CA GLU A 515 -13.18 -31.65 -15.72
C GLU A 515 -13.01 -30.80 -14.45
N ASN A 516 -12.12 -29.82 -14.48
CA ASN A 516 -11.77 -28.98 -13.34
C ASN A 516 -12.04 -27.48 -13.63
N PRO A 517 -13.30 -27.03 -13.63
CA PRO A 517 -13.67 -25.66 -13.99
C PRO A 517 -13.14 -24.60 -13.03
N ASP A 518 -12.83 -24.96 -11.78
CA ASP A 518 -12.23 -24.08 -10.76
C ASP A 518 -10.72 -23.88 -10.92
N HIS A 519 -10.08 -24.61 -11.84
CA HIS A 519 -8.66 -24.51 -12.14
C HIS A 519 -8.40 -23.53 -13.28
N GLY A 520 -7.49 -22.58 -13.05
CA GLY A 520 -7.10 -21.57 -14.04
C GLY A 520 -6.03 -22.08 -15.01
N TYR A 521 -5.27 -23.11 -14.62
CA TYR A 521 -4.24 -23.71 -15.46
C TYR A 521 -3.97 -25.17 -15.10
N VAL A 522 -3.37 -25.89 -16.04
CA VAL A 522 -2.80 -27.23 -15.84
C VAL A 522 -1.35 -27.23 -16.28
N CYS A 523 -0.52 -28.01 -15.59
CA CYS A 523 0.87 -28.26 -15.94
C CYS A 523 1.14 -29.77 -15.89
N ALA A 524 2.26 -30.23 -16.43
CA ALA A 524 2.60 -31.65 -16.46
C ALA A 524 4.09 -31.92 -16.29
N ALA A 525 4.47 -33.20 -16.27
CA ALA A 525 5.88 -33.56 -16.24
C ALA A 525 6.59 -33.17 -17.56
N GLN A 526 7.89 -32.90 -17.47
CA GLN A 526 8.72 -32.49 -18.60
C GLN A 526 9.97 -33.37 -18.71
N GLN A 527 10.29 -33.80 -19.92
CA GLN A 527 11.52 -34.54 -20.21
C GLN A 527 12.62 -33.59 -20.66
N TYR A 528 13.78 -33.63 -19.99
CA TYR A 528 14.97 -32.88 -20.40
C TYR A 528 15.88 -33.72 -21.29
N TRP A 529 16.46 -33.09 -22.29
CA TRP A 529 17.39 -33.70 -23.25
C TRP A 529 18.76 -33.04 -23.18
N ARG A 530 19.82 -33.85 -23.20
CA ARG A 530 21.22 -33.41 -23.25
C ARG A 530 21.91 -34.21 -24.35
N ASP A 531 22.60 -33.52 -25.26
CA ASP A 531 23.32 -34.14 -26.38
C ASP A 531 22.45 -35.15 -27.17
N ASN A 532 21.18 -34.76 -27.43
CA ASN A 532 20.15 -35.58 -28.09
C ASN A 532 19.80 -36.91 -27.38
N GLN A 533 20.11 -37.04 -26.09
CA GLN A 533 19.70 -38.17 -25.27
C GLN A 533 18.79 -37.72 -24.10
N ARG A 534 17.91 -38.61 -23.64
CA ARG A 534 17.04 -38.38 -22.48
C ARG A 534 17.88 -38.28 -21.21
N ASP A 535 17.86 -37.13 -20.56
CA ASP A 535 18.61 -36.87 -19.31
C ASP A 535 17.73 -37.23 -18.09
N ALA A 536 16.65 -36.46 -17.86
CA ALA A 536 15.81 -36.63 -16.68
C ALA A 536 14.38 -36.15 -16.90
N ILE A 537 13.44 -36.77 -16.18
CA ILE A 537 12.04 -36.31 -16.10
C ILE A 537 11.84 -35.49 -14.82
N PHE A 538 11.12 -34.38 -14.97
CA PHE A 538 10.78 -33.47 -13.89
C PHE A 538 9.26 -33.41 -13.74
N PRO A 539 8.69 -33.83 -12.60
CA PRO A 539 7.27 -33.64 -12.35
C PRO A 539 6.97 -32.15 -12.13
N SER A 540 5.76 -31.71 -12.51
CA SER A 540 5.23 -30.43 -12.07
C SER A 540 4.49 -30.58 -10.75
N LEU A 541 4.76 -29.67 -9.80
CA LEU A 541 4.20 -29.65 -8.44
C LEU A 541 3.74 -28.22 -8.11
N PRO A 542 2.61 -27.75 -8.66
CA PRO A 542 2.11 -26.37 -8.47
C PRO A 542 1.83 -26.04 -7.00
N GLU A 543 1.47 -27.02 -6.18
CA GLU A 543 1.26 -26.86 -4.74
C GLU A 543 2.55 -26.45 -4.00
N ARG A 544 3.72 -26.88 -4.51
CA ARG A 544 5.05 -26.56 -3.96
C ARG A 544 5.66 -25.27 -4.51
N LEU A 545 4.92 -24.55 -5.35
CA LEU A 545 5.37 -23.30 -5.91
C LEU A 545 5.69 -22.29 -4.79
N GLY A 546 6.89 -21.72 -4.82
CA GLY A 546 7.42 -20.83 -3.78
C GLY A 546 8.67 -21.37 -3.07
N LEU A 547 8.93 -22.68 -3.15
CA LEU A 547 10.24 -23.26 -2.84
C LEU A 547 11.23 -23.08 -4.00
N ASP A 548 10.74 -23.31 -5.21
CA ASP A 548 11.48 -23.29 -6.47
C ASP A 548 10.49 -23.07 -7.64
N MET A 549 11.00 -22.97 -8.86
CA MET A 549 10.18 -23.13 -10.06
C MET A 549 9.76 -24.60 -10.22
N THR A 550 8.69 -24.99 -9.53
CA THR A 550 8.15 -26.36 -9.53
C THR A 550 7.09 -26.59 -10.59
N VAL A 551 6.78 -25.57 -11.40
CA VAL A 551 5.87 -25.66 -12.53
C VAL A 551 6.72 -25.65 -13.80
N ASN A 552 6.58 -26.66 -14.64
CA ASN A 552 7.29 -26.72 -15.91
C ASN A 552 6.54 -25.83 -16.93
N HIS A 553 6.98 -24.60 -17.13
CA HIS A 553 6.24 -23.61 -17.93
C HIS A 553 5.89 -24.08 -19.36
N ALA A 554 6.80 -24.80 -20.04
CA ALA A 554 6.56 -25.35 -21.38
C ALA A 554 5.43 -26.40 -21.43
N THR A 555 5.05 -26.99 -20.30
CA THR A 555 3.94 -27.96 -20.23
C THR A 555 2.61 -27.30 -19.82
N CYS A 556 2.60 -25.98 -19.61
CA CYS A 556 1.46 -25.29 -19.05
C CYS A 556 0.44 -24.88 -20.11
N PHE A 557 -0.83 -25.15 -19.80
CA PHE A 557 -1.99 -24.65 -20.51
C PHE A 557 -2.82 -23.80 -19.55
N VAL A 558 -3.01 -22.54 -19.90
CA VAL A 558 -3.61 -21.52 -19.03
C VAL A 558 -4.87 -20.99 -19.69
N ARG A 559 -5.96 -20.83 -18.94
CA ARG A 559 -7.18 -20.21 -19.48
C ARG A 559 -6.92 -18.76 -19.84
N ARG A 560 -7.48 -18.30 -20.96
CA ARG A 560 -7.40 -16.89 -21.37
C ARG A 560 -7.87 -15.94 -20.27
N THR A 561 -8.95 -16.30 -19.58
CA THR A 561 -9.52 -15.52 -18.47
C THR A 561 -8.53 -15.26 -17.33
N VAL A 562 -7.53 -16.12 -17.14
CA VAL A 562 -6.47 -15.89 -16.14
C VAL A 562 -5.56 -14.73 -16.57
N TYR A 563 -5.20 -14.62 -17.85
CA TYR A 563 -4.42 -13.49 -18.36
C TYR A 563 -5.21 -12.17 -18.31
N GLU A 564 -6.52 -12.23 -18.55
CA GLU A 564 -7.43 -11.08 -18.43
C GLU A 564 -7.50 -10.58 -16.97
N GLN A 565 -7.67 -11.50 -16.02
CA GLN A 565 -7.82 -11.16 -14.60
C GLN A 565 -6.50 -10.75 -13.95
N MET A 566 -5.41 -11.44 -14.26
CA MET A 566 -4.15 -11.29 -13.54
C MET A 566 -3.18 -10.35 -14.26
N GLY A 567 -3.38 -10.08 -15.54
CA GLY A 567 -2.44 -9.40 -16.43
C GLY A 567 -1.32 -10.32 -16.93
N LEU A 568 -0.63 -9.87 -17.97
CA LEU A 568 0.35 -10.67 -18.72
C LEU A 568 1.72 -10.78 -18.01
N PHE A 569 2.76 -11.21 -18.71
CA PHE A 569 4.10 -11.30 -18.13
C PHE A 569 4.71 -9.91 -17.91
N LYS A 570 5.39 -9.73 -16.77
CA LYS A 570 6.07 -8.48 -16.47
C LYS A 570 7.39 -8.37 -17.22
N LEU A 571 7.64 -7.21 -17.82
CA LEU A 571 8.83 -6.95 -18.64
C LEU A 571 10.12 -6.76 -17.83
N ASP A 572 9.99 -6.47 -16.53
CA ASP A 572 11.10 -6.25 -15.61
C ASP A 572 11.59 -7.55 -14.93
N TYR A 573 11.21 -8.70 -15.50
CA TYR A 573 11.70 -10.05 -15.19
C TYR A 573 12.20 -10.68 -16.50
N ARG A 574 13.52 -10.84 -16.65
CA ARG A 574 14.15 -11.37 -17.87
C ARG A 574 14.51 -12.85 -17.77
N ALA A 575 14.75 -13.34 -16.56
CA ALA A 575 15.20 -14.71 -16.29
C ALA A 575 14.21 -15.51 -15.43
N ALA A 576 13.28 -14.84 -14.75
CA ALA A 576 12.29 -15.48 -13.87
C ALA A 576 10.85 -15.02 -14.15
N MET A 577 10.52 -14.71 -15.41
CA MET A 577 9.19 -14.24 -15.82
C MET A 577 8.09 -15.27 -15.52
N ASP A 578 8.31 -16.55 -15.83
CA ASP A 578 7.33 -17.61 -15.57
C ASP A 578 7.15 -17.83 -14.08
N TYR A 579 8.25 -17.77 -13.32
CA TYR A 579 8.21 -17.86 -11.87
C TYR A 579 7.37 -16.74 -11.27
N GLU A 580 7.55 -15.49 -11.72
CA GLU A 580 6.70 -14.38 -11.27
C GLU A 580 5.23 -14.62 -11.61
N PHE A 581 4.94 -15.01 -12.85
CA PHE A 581 3.58 -15.21 -13.32
C PHE A 581 2.85 -16.25 -12.48
N PHE A 582 3.40 -17.47 -12.36
CA PHE A 582 2.74 -18.52 -11.58
C PHE A 582 2.73 -18.22 -10.07
N LEU A 583 3.78 -17.57 -9.54
CA LEU A 583 3.80 -17.18 -8.12
C LEU A 583 2.72 -16.13 -7.83
N ARG A 584 2.46 -15.23 -8.79
CA ARG A 584 1.36 -14.26 -8.74
C ARG A 584 0.00 -14.94 -8.82
N LEU A 585 -0.18 -15.89 -9.71
CA LEU A 585 -1.41 -16.71 -9.76
C LEU A 585 -1.70 -17.35 -8.39
N LYS A 586 -0.68 -17.98 -7.78
CA LYS A 586 -0.79 -18.56 -6.44
C LYS A 586 -1.11 -17.52 -5.37
N HIS A 587 -0.49 -16.34 -5.43
CA HIS A 587 -0.73 -15.25 -4.47
C HIS A 587 -2.19 -14.80 -4.46
N PHE A 588 -2.81 -14.72 -5.64
CA PHE A 588 -4.21 -14.34 -5.80
C PHE A 588 -5.19 -15.53 -5.78
N GLY A 589 -4.72 -16.73 -5.40
CA GLY A 589 -5.59 -17.89 -5.18
C GLY A 589 -6.04 -18.62 -6.44
N ILE A 590 -5.44 -18.36 -7.61
CA ILE A 590 -5.72 -19.11 -8.83
C ILE A 590 -5.15 -20.53 -8.69
N ARG A 591 -6.04 -21.53 -8.76
CA ARG A 591 -5.69 -22.94 -8.63
C ARG A 591 -5.08 -23.48 -9.92
N GLY A 592 -4.09 -24.35 -9.75
CA GLY A 592 -3.42 -25.05 -10.84
C GLY A 592 -3.32 -26.53 -10.56
N GLY A 593 -3.46 -27.34 -11.61
CA GLY A 593 -3.41 -28.79 -11.54
C GLY A 593 -2.15 -29.37 -12.16
N ALA A 594 -1.82 -30.61 -11.84
CA ALA A 594 -0.68 -31.32 -12.41
C ALA A 594 -1.10 -32.67 -13.01
N LEU A 595 -0.77 -32.89 -14.29
CA LEU A 595 -0.88 -34.18 -14.94
C LEU A 595 0.36 -35.04 -14.62
N PRO A 596 0.19 -36.35 -14.37
CA PRO A 596 1.28 -37.24 -14.00
C PRO A 596 2.13 -37.70 -15.21
N PHE A 597 1.79 -37.28 -16.42
CA PHE A 597 2.44 -37.69 -17.66
C PHE A 597 3.41 -36.63 -18.18
N VAL A 598 4.36 -37.06 -19.03
CA VAL A 598 5.21 -36.12 -19.78
C VAL A 598 4.39 -35.55 -20.93
N THR A 599 4.31 -34.23 -21.05
CA THR A 599 3.62 -33.57 -22.18
C THR A 599 4.53 -32.71 -23.02
N ALA A 600 5.70 -32.32 -22.53
CA ALA A 600 6.69 -31.56 -23.29
C ALA A 600 8.11 -32.04 -23.05
N ASN A 601 8.96 -31.77 -24.03
CA ASN A 601 10.37 -32.09 -24.07
C ASN A 601 11.18 -30.80 -24.24
N MET A 602 12.24 -30.66 -23.46
CA MET A 602 13.09 -29.47 -23.48
C MET A 602 14.57 -29.79 -23.58
N ARG A 603 15.29 -29.02 -24.39
CA ARG A 603 16.75 -29.14 -24.53
C ARG A 603 17.47 -28.41 -23.40
N PHE A 604 18.55 -28.99 -22.92
CA PHE A 604 19.39 -28.37 -21.89
C PHE A 604 20.21 -27.20 -22.47
N GLY A 605 20.39 -26.09 -21.74
CA GLY A 605 21.24 -24.96 -22.17
C GLY A 605 20.50 -23.67 -22.57
N GLY A 606 19.23 -23.54 -22.22
CA GLY A 606 18.44 -22.33 -22.42
C GLY A 606 18.98 -21.09 -21.68
N THR A 607 18.37 -19.92 -21.96
CA THR A 607 18.77 -18.61 -21.40
C THR A 607 18.76 -18.59 -19.86
N SER A 608 17.82 -19.29 -19.24
CA SER A 608 17.67 -19.39 -17.78
C SER A 608 18.83 -20.13 -17.10
N ASP A 609 19.42 -21.14 -17.75
CA ASP A 609 20.59 -21.86 -17.23
C ASP A 609 21.86 -21.00 -17.24
N ARG A 610 21.99 -20.14 -18.27
CA ARG A 610 23.11 -19.19 -18.44
C ARG A 610 23.00 -18.02 -17.46
N ALA A 611 21.79 -17.52 -17.22
CA ALA A 611 21.53 -16.34 -16.39
C ALA A 611 21.10 -16.66 -14.93
N TRP A 612 21.48 -17.82 -14.38
CA TRP A 612 20.95 -18.31 -13.10
C TRP A 612 21.10 -17.36 -11.89
N ILE A 613 22.18 -16.58 -11.81
CA ILE A 613 22.38 -15.59 -10.71
C ILE A 613 21.35 -14.47 -10.83
N ALA A 614 21.11 -13.99 -12.06
CA ALA A 614 20.07 -13.00 -12.32
C ALA A 614 18.68 -13.59 -12.03
N GLY A 615 18.44 -14.85 -12.43
CA GLY A 615 17.24 -15.61 -12.09
C GLY A 615 16.97 -15.68 -10.58
N LEU A 616 17.98 -15.98 -9.76
CA LEU A 616 17.81 -15.98 -8.29
C LEU A 616 17.46 -14.58 -7.74
N ARG A 617 18.09 -13.51 -8.25
CA ARG A 617 17.77 -12.14 -7.82
C ARG A 617 16.33 -11.77 -8.19
N GLU A 618 15.90 -12.11 -9.40
CA GLU A 618 14.52 -11.85 -9.86
C GLU A 618 13.49 -12.70 -9.11
N MET A 619 13.78 -13.98 -8.83
CA MET A 619 12.94 -14.80 -7.95
C MET A 619 12.78 -14.14 -6.57
N ARG A 620 13.88 -13.64 -5.97
CA ARG A 620 13.82 -12.93 -4.68
C ARG A 620 12.98 -11.67 -4.78
N LYS A 621 13.10 -10.92 -5.88
CA LYS A 621 12.28 -9.75 -6.18
C LYS A 621 10.79 -10.11 -6.25
N ALA A 622 10.42 -11.17 -6.97
CA ALA A 622 9.04 -11.67 -7.04
C ALA A 622 8.51 -12.07 -5.65
N GLN A 623 9.29 -12.87 -4.90
CA GLN A 623 8.92 -13.28 -3.54
C GLN A 623 8.75 -12.08 -2.60
N LYS A 624 9.65 -11.10 -2.63
CA LYS A 624 9.55 -9.90 -1.79
C LYS A 624 8.35 -9.03 -2.16
N THR A 625 7.99 -9.00 -3.45
CA THR A 625 6.89 -8.19 -3.98
C THR A 625 5.54 -8.82 -3.67
N LEU A 626 5.39 -10.14 -3.86
CA LEU A 626 4.14 -10.87 -3.67
C LEU A 626 3.96 -11.38 -2.24
N TYR A 627 5.04 -11.71 -1.53
CA TYR A 627 5.01 -12.21 -0.15
C TYR A 627 5.93 -11.38 0.75
N PRO A 628 5.65 -10.07 0.91
CA PRO A 628 6.47 -9.20 1.74
C PRO A 628 6.43 -9.69 3.19
N GLY A 629 7.62 -10.00 3.73
CA GLY A 629 7.76 -10.30 5.16
C GLY A 629 7.41 -11.73 5.59
N ASP A 630 7.17 -12.65 4.66
CA ASP A 630 7.06 -14.09 4.99
C ASP A 630 8.47 -14.67 5.25
N PRO A 631 8.80 -15.03 6.52
CA PRO A 631 10.11 -15.59 6.85
C PRO A 631 10.35 -16.96 6.18
N GLY A 632 9.28 -17.69 5.87
CA GLY A 632 9.34 -18.94 5.12
C GLY A 632 9.93 -18.73 3.72
N PHE A 633 9.52 -17.69 2.99
CA PHE A 633 10.11 -17.40 1.67
C PHE A 633 11.59 -17.00 1.75
N LEU A 634 12.01 -16.29 2.81
CA LEU A 634 13.42 -15.96 3.03
C LEU A 634 14.27 -17.21 3.29
N ILE A 635 13.81 -18.10 4.18
CA ILE A 635 14.49 -19.36 4.50
C ILE A 635 14.58 -20.22 3.23
N LYS A 636 13.48 -20.37 2.49
CA LYS A 636 13.43 -21.14 1.24
C LYS A 636 14.37 -20.58 0.17
N PHE A 637 14.49 -19.25 0.07
CA PHE A 637 15.44 -18.59 -0.84
C PHE A 637 16.89 -18.98 -0.52
N TRP A 638 17.30 -18.92 0.75
CA TRP A 638 18.66 -19.30 1.16
C TRP A 638 18.93 -20.79 0.95
N ILE A 639 17.95 -21.65 1.24
CA ILE A 639 18.02 -23.08 0.91
C ILE A 639 18.26 -23.24 -0.60
N LYS A 640 17.49 -22.57 -1.46
CA LYS A 640 17.67 -22.63 -2.92
C LYS A 640 19.06 -22.14 -3.36
N CYS A 641 19.56 -21.03 -2.80
CA CYS A 641 20.92 -20.55 -3.07
C CYS A 641 21.97 -21.62 -2.73
N ALA A 642 21.87 -22.23 -1.55
CA ALA A 642 22.77 -23.31 -1.14
C ALA A 642 22.68 -24.51 -2.10
N LYS A 643 21.46 -24.99 -2.40
CA LYS A 643 21.24 -26.12 -3.32
C LYS A 643 21.80 -25.85 -4.73
N SER A 644 21.58 -24.66 -5.28
CA SER A 644 22.11 -24.25 -6.59
C SER A 644 23.63 -24.21 -6.60
N PHE A 645 24.25 -23.70 -5.54
CA PHE A 645 25.70 -23.66 -5.40
C PHE A 645 26.30 -25.06 -5.28
N THR A 646 25.78 -25.89 -4.37
CA THR A 646 26.20 -27.29 -4.19
C THR A 646 26.05 -28.08 -5.49
N GLY A 647 24.92 -27.96 -6.18
CA GLY A 647 24.67 -28.66 -7.44
C GLY A 647 25.65 -28.29 -8.56
N ARG A 648 26.10 -27.03 -8.62
CA ARG A 648 27.11 -26.56 -9.59
C ARG A 648 28.53 -26.94 -9.18
N MET A 649 28.85 -26.91 -7.89
CA MET A 649 30.13 -27.37 -7.36
C MET A 649 30.36 -28.86 -7.67
N LEU A 650 29.37 -29.70 -7.40
CA LEU A 650 29.42 -31.14 -7.71
C LEU A 650 29.58 -31.41 -9.22
N ALA A 651 28.94 -30.60 -10.06
CA ALA A 651 29.10 -30.70 -11.52
C ALA A 651 30.52 -30.31 -11.98
N LYS A 652 31.09 -29.24 -11.42
CA LYS A 652 32.48 -28.82 -11.72
C LYS A 652 33.52 -29.86 -11.32
N LEU A 653 33.28 -30.57 -10.22
CA LEU A 653 34.16 -31.63 -9.72
C LEU A 653 33.96 -32.98 -10.45
N LYS A 654 33.11 -33.05 -11.49
CA LYS A 654 32.76 -34.28 -12.24
C LYS A 654 32.29 -35.44 -11.35
N LEU A 655 31.72 -35.14 -10.18
CA LEU A 655 31.19 -36.14 -9.24
C LEU A 655 29.77 -36.55 -9.65
N HIS A 656 29.66 -37.19 -10.83
CA HIS A 656 28.37 -37.51 -11.46
C HIS A 656 27.49 -38.43 -10.60
N SER A 657 28.06 -39.43 -9.92
CA SER A 657 27.36 -40.34 -9.00
C SER A 657 26.78 -39.62 -7.79
N VAL A 658 27.56 -38.72 -7.16
CA VAL A 658 27.13 -37.92 -6.00
C VAL A 658 26.06 -36.90 -6.40
N SER A 659 26.22 -36.24 -7.54
CA SER A 659 25.23 -35.32 -8.11
C SER A 659 23.91 -36.05 -8.43
N ARG A 660 23.97 -37.26 -9.00
CA ARG A 660 22.79 -38.08 -9.31
C ARG A 660 22.07 -38.51 -8.03
N PHE A 661 22.79 -38.95 -7.00
CA PHE A 661 22.25 -39.27 -5.68
C PHE A 661 21.57 -38.07 -5.02
N TYR A 662 22.25 -36.91 -4.97
CA TYR A 662 21.68 -35.68 -4.42
C TYR A 662 20.39 -35.27 -5.14
N ARG A 663 20.38 -35.33 -6.49
CA ARG A 663 19.24 -34.89 -7.30
C ARG A 663 18.05 -35.87 -7.27
N SER A 664 18.29 -37.15 -6.99
CA SER A 664 17.22 -38.17 -6.87
C SER A 664 16.66 -38.29 -5.45
N ARG A 665 17.46 -38.03 -4.41
CA ARG A 665 17.08 -38.24 -2.99
C ARG A 665 16.90 -36.98 -2.16
N VAL A 666 17.60 -35.87 -2.47
CA VAL A 666 17.71 -34.67 -1.59
C VAL A 666 17.13 -33.39 -2.22
N SER A 667 17.08 -33.31 -3.55
CA SER A 667 16.48 -32.18 -4.29
C SER A 667 14.99 -31.99 -3.95
N SER A 668 14.52 -30.73 -3.95
CA SER A 668 13.10 -30.38 -3.73
C SER A 668 12.17 -30.93 -4.81
N ILE A 669 12.69 -31.03 -6.04
CA ILE A 669 12.07 -31.74 -7.16
C ILE A 669 12.92 -33.00 -7.38
N LYS A 670 12.34 -34.16 -7.09
CA LYS A 670 13.02 -35.45 -7.31
C LYS A 670 13.04 -35.73 -8.80
N ARG A 671 14.23 -35.99 -9.34
CA ARG A 671 14.41 -36.35 -10.75
C ARG A 671 14.46 -37.86 -10.89
N SER A 672 13.68 -38.41 -11.81
CA SER A 672 13.91 -39.77 -12.32
C SER A 672 14.89 -39.68 -13.49
N TYR A 673 16.04 -40.33 -13.31
CA TYR A 673 17.01 -40.52 -14.38
C TYR A 673 16.70 -41.84 -15.08
N GLN A 674 16.86 -41.89 -16.40
CA GLN A 674 16.88 -43.18 -17.07
C GLN A 674 18.15 -43.95 -16.64
N PRO A 675 18.09 -45.28 -16.49
CA PRO A 675 19.29 -46.07 -16.21
C PRO A 675 20.32 -45.83 -17.33
N ASP A 676 21.59 -45.67 -16.95
CA ASP A 676 22.68 -45.64 -17.92
C ASP A 676 22.58 -46.94 -18.72
N ARG A 677 22.53 -46.85 -20.06
CA ARG A 677 22.79 -48.02 -20.90
C ARG A 677 24.28 -48.31 -20.78
N GLY A 678 24.63 -49.03 -19.72
CA GLY A 678 25.89 -49.75 -19.59
C GLY A 678 25.89 -50.96 -20.50
#